data_AF-A0AAV4BW09-F1
#
_entry.id   AF-A0AAV4BW09-F1
#
_cell.length_a   1.000
_cell.length_b   1.000
_cell.length_c   1.000
_cell.angle_alpha   90.00
_cell.angle_beta   90.00
_cell.angle_gamma   90.00
#
_symmetry.space_group_name_H-M   'P 1'
#
loop_
_entity.id
_entity.type
_entity.pdbx_description
1 polymer ?
#
loop_
_entity_poly.entity_id
_entity_poly.type
_entity_poly.pdbx_seq_one_letter_code
_entity_poly.pdbx_strand_id
1 'polypeptide(L)'
;DLQTYNSSIAAWMVRMESNTEKGESLMENLNYRCVLFIQGLLHAHNINHLVRTVMNLHVALSKPMTKSAVLSLCRLIELLKSIEHTFHRQTMFVTESINHVIQHLSVKALNSIAVAKKRIMSDKRYSERRLDVLSALVLAESALNGPGSRERRLVVKLAMAVGTKMKAFRDDELMSLDDILRRLDEISQLRLRVRRACDTSFVYWHRVVFPIYLDDLCENVTDTHRIHYMFAALRDCVPQMEMAKHLETSQNLKDAFDKEIMKNVDDHLLEPLCRSIETDLRLHIHIHLQLDDRNPFKVGMRDLSHLLRLRPIRFFDRTINPKTHVEHYLNKTFYNLTTVALHDWKTYGEMKNMAEQKYGLVMMESHLPSQTLEQGLDVLEIMRNIHVFVSRYLYNLNNQVFVERTSNNKHLNTINIRHIANSIRTHGIGIMNTTVNFTFQFLRKKFFIFSQFMYDEHIKSRLIKDWKFFRENHMQTDQKYPFERGDKFNKGIRKLGVTPEGDSYLDQFRTQVTQIGNAMGYVRMIRSGGLHCCSNAIRFIPDLEDIVSFSDACSEEGLAQETQAAAKNLDNVINNLAKNFAEGTEYFKMLVDVFAPEFRDSKNMHLRNFFVILPPLTINFVEHSISCKEKMNRKNKVGAAFTDDGFAMGVAYILKLLDQYSEFDSLHWFQSVRDKYKKDKEQVLKQTGNRSDEKLQQTTSLTVKRLEQYMQEYELLFYSLSSARIFFRADLTAEEEKASSDASKEKEGGAQSDQSGASSQGAAADMEGQPSSSGPPPPPPSSGPPPPPPEGGPPPPPSPPPPPPPPPPPPPPPM
;
A
#
# COMPACT_ATOMS: atom_id res chain seq x y z
N ASP A 1 36.03 17.13 -31.87
CA ASP A 1 36.99 16.09 -31.45
C ASP A 1 36.35 14.93 -30.69
N LEU A 2 35.73 15.14 -29.53
CA LEU A 2 35.14 14.06 -28.74
C LEU A 2 34.08 13.25 -29.51
N GLN A 3 33.17 13.91 -30.22
CA GLN A 3 32.16 13.24 -31.06
C GLN A 3 32.81 12.43 -32.19
N THR A 4 33.86 12.96 -32.82
CA THR A 4 34.64 12.27 -33.86
C THR A 4 35.31 11.02 -33.30
N TYR A 5 35.92 11.11 -32.11
CA TYR A 5 36.49 9.95 -31.42
C TYR A 5 35.41 8.92 -31.08
N ASN A 6 34.29 9.33 -30.48
CA ASN A 6 33.15 8.45 -30.19
C ASN A 6 32.68 7.68 -31.44
N SER A 7 32.43 8.37 -32.55
CA SER A 7 31.97 7.73 -33.79
C SER A 7 33.03 6.80 -34.39
N SER A 8 34.30 7.19 -34.37
CA SER A 8 35.39 6.38 -34.91
C SER A 8 35.64 5.10 -34.10
N ILE A 9 35.55 5.19 -32.78
CA ILE A 9 35.74 4.07 -31.86
C ILE A 9 34.53 3.16 -31.88
N ALA A 10 33.31 3.71 -31.90
CA ALA A 10 32.10 2.91 -32.08
C ALA A 10 32.13 2.12 -33.38
N ALA A 11 32.51 2.75 -34.49
CA ALA A 11 32.68 2.06 -35.78
C ALA A 11 33.77 0.97 -35.72
N TRP A 12 34.86 1.21 -34.99
CA TRP A 12 35.91 0.20 -34.77
C TRP A 12 35.42 -0.96 -33.88
N MET A 13 34.71 -0.67 -32.78
CA MET A 13 34.14 -1.68 -31.88
C MET A 13 33.17 -2.58 -32.62
N VAL A 14 32.28 -2.01 -33.44
CA VAL A 14 31.35 -2.79 -34.27
C VAL A 14 32.10 -3.70 -35.24
N ARG A 15 33.15 -3.19 -35.90
CA ARG A 15 33.99 -4.01 -36.81
C ARG A 15 34.74 -5.13 -36.09
N MET A 16 35.11 -4.91 -34.83
CA MET A 16 35.78 -5.88 -33.98
C MET A 16 34.81 -6.94 -33.44
N GLU A 17 33.56 -6.56 -33.17
CA GLU A 17 32.52 -7.48 -32.70
C GLU A 17 31.89 -8.29 -33.84
N SER A 18 31.80 -7.71 -35.04
CA SER A 18 31.21 -8.36 -36.21
C SER A 18 32.10 -9.43 -36.84
N ASN A 19 33.34 -9.61 -36.36
CA ASN A 19 34.33 -10.60 -36.83
C ASN A 19 34.40 -10.75 -38.36
N THR A 20 34.14 -9.66 -39.09
CA THR A 20 33.77 -9.76 -40.51
C THR A 20 34.98 -10.11 -41.36
N GLU A 21 34.88 -11.25 -42.07
CA GLU A 21 35.79 -11.60 -43.15
C GLU A 21 35.49 -10.68 -44.33
N LYS A 22 36.43 -9.82 -44.68
CA LYS A 22 36.25 -8.80 -45.73
C LYS A 22 37.01 -9.13 -47.01
N GLY A 23 37.90 -10.13 -46.99
CA GLY A 23 38.69 -10.57 -48.13
C GLY A 23 38.15 -11.86 -48.73
N GLU A 24 38.34 -12.02 -50.04
CA GLU A 24 38.05 -13.26 -50.78
C GLU A 24 39.08 -14.36 -50.43
N SER A 25 40.24 -13.97 -49.87
CA SER A 25 41.32 -14.88 -49.48
C SER A 25 41.69 -14.83 -47.99
N LEU A 26 42.18 -15.95 -47.46
CA LEU A 26 42.68 -16.06 -46.08
C LEU A 26 43.78 -15.04 -45.76
N MET A 27 44.66 -14.72 -46.73
CA MET A 27 45.77 -13.78 -46.54
C MET A 27 45.30 -12.32 -46.41
N GLU A 28 44.27 -11.92 -47.16
CA GLU A 28 43.66 -10.60 -47.04
C GLU A 28 42.92 -10.44 -45.73
N ASN A 29 42.22 -11.49 -45.28
CA ASN A 29 41.57 -11.53 -43.98
C ASN A 29 42.58 -11.37 -42.83
N LEU A 30 43.74 -12.04 -42.90
CA LEU A 30 44.81 -11.88 -41.90
C LEU A 30 45.41 -10.47 -41.91
N ASN A 31 45.59 -9.86 -43.09
CA ASN A 31 46.07 -8.47 -43.18
C ASN A 31 45.05 -7.46 -42.63
N TYR A 32 43.76 -7.68 -42.92
CA TYR A 32 42.68 -6.87 -42.37
C TYR A 32 42.62 -6.96 -40.84
N ARG A 33 42.69 -8.18 -40.27
CA ARG A 33 42.75 -8.40 -38.81
C ARG A 33 43.97 -7.71 -38.17
N CYS A 34 45.14 -7.81 -38.82
CA CYS A 34 46.35 -7.09 -38.42
C CYS A 34 46.13 -5.57 -38.32
N VAL A 35 45.55 -4.97 -39.36
CA VAL A 35 45.26 -3.53 -39.39
C VAL A 35 44.23 -3.15 -38.33
N LEU A 36 43.19 -3.96 -38.13
CA LEU A 36 42.14 -3.71 -37.15
C LEU A 36 42.68 -3.68 -35.71
N PHE A 37 43.59 -4.60 -35.37
CA PHE A 37 44.22 -4.64 -34.04
C PHE A 37 45.15 -3.44 -33.81
N ILE A 38 45.95 -3.07 -34.81
CA ILE A 38 46.83 -1.91 -34.74
C ILE A 38 46.02 -0.61 -34.66
N GLN A 39 44.91 -0.50 -35.39
CA GLN A 39 44.01 0.64 -35.33
C GLN A 39 43.44 0.84 -33.92
N GLY A 40 43.01 -0.24 -33.26
CA GLY A 40 42.54 -0.18 -31.87
C GLY A 40 43.63 0.29 -30.90
N LEU A 41 44.86 -0.17 -31.09
CA LEU A 41 46.01 0.25 -30.29
C LEU A 41 46.35 1.74 -30.50
N LEU A 42 46.33 2.21 -31.75
CA LEU A 42 46.57 3.61 -32.09
C LEU A 42 45.53 4.53 -31.45
N HIS A 43 44.24 4.16 -31.52
CA HIS A 43 43.17 4.90 -30.86
C HIS A 43 43.40 4.97 -29.35
N ALA A 44 43.74 3.86 -28.70
CA ALA A 44 44.04 3.84 -27.27
C ALA A 44 45.23 4.75 -26.92
N HIS A 45 46.32 4.70 -27.71
CA HIS A 45 47.49 5.54 -27.46
C HIS A 45 47.21 7.03 -27.64
N ASN A 46 46.47 7.40 -28.69
CA ASN A 46 46.11 8.78 -28.95
C ASN A 46 45.22 9.36 -27.85
N ILE A 47 44.21 8.61 -27.40
CA ILE A 47 43.33 9.03 -26.30
C ILE A 47 44.12 9.17 -25.00
N ASN A 48 44.93 8.17 -24.65
CA ASN A 48 45.73 8.22 -23.43
C ASN A 48 46.72 9.39 -23.45
N HIS A 49 47.42 9.61 -24.57
CA HIS A 49 48.33 10.73 -24.73
C HIS A 49 47.59 12.08 -24.64
N LEU A 50 46.42 12.20 -25.26
CA LEU A 50 45.60 13.41 -25.19
C LEU A 50 45.15 13.71 -23.76
N VAL A 51 44.58 12.72 -23.06
CA VAL A 51 44.09 12.90 -21.67
C VAL A 51 45.24 13.29 -20.74
N ARG A 52 46.37 12.59 -20.80
CA ARG A 52 47.54 12.88 -19.95
C ARG A 52 48.12 14.25 -20.26
N THR A 53 48.25 14.61 -21.54
CA THR A 53 48.79 15.91 -21.95
C THR A 53 47.89 17.04 -21.47
N VAL A 54 46.57 16.94 -21.67
CA VAL A 54 45.62 17.98 -21.23
C VAL A 54 45.63 18.13 -19.70
N MET A 55 45.53 17.02 -18.95
CA MET A 55 45.54 17.07 -17.48
C MET A 55 46.86 17.64 -16.94
N ASN A 56 48.01 17.18 -17.46
CA ASN A 56 49.32 17.66 -17.03
C ASN A 56 49.55 19.13 -17.39
N LEU A 57 49.07 19.59 -18.55
CA LEU A 57 49.17 21.00 -18.94
C LEU A 57 48.34 21.89 -18.01
N HIS A 58 47.13 21.48 -17.64
CA HIS A 58 46.31 22.23 -16.68
C HIS A 58 46.97 22.34 -15.31
N VAL A 59 47.61 21.26 -14.83
CA VAL A 59 48.39 21.27 -13.59
C VAL A 59 49.62 22.17 -13.73
N ALA A 60 50.41 22.01 -14.79
CA ALA A 60 51.64 22.78 -14.99
C ALA A 60 51.37 24.29 -15.14
N LEU A 61 50.27 24.66 -15.81
CA LEU A 61 49.86 26.05 -15.99
C LEU A 61 49.04 26.60 -14.81
N SER A 62 48.72 25.77 -13.82
CA SER A 62 47.86 26.11 -12.67
C SER A 62 46.54 26.78 -13.07
N LYS A 63 45.98 26.41 -14.23
CA LYS A 63 44.71 26.95 -14.74
C LYS A 63 43.56 26.00 -14.46
N PRO A 64 42.48 26.44 -13.80
CA PRO A 64 41.33 25.59 -13.50
C PRO A 64 40.64 25.12 -14.79
N MET A 65 40.15 23.88 -14.76
CA MET A 65 39.36 23.30 -15.83
C MET A 65 37.89 23.67 -15.69
N THR A 66 37.18 23.89 -16.80
CA THR A 66 35.72 24.06 -16.78
C THR A 66 35.01 22.71 -16.58
N LYS A 67 33.81 22.71 -15.99
CA LYS A 67 32.99 21.48 -15.80
C LYS A 67 32.81 20.72 -17.12
N SER A 68 32.54 21.43 -18.22
CA SER A 68 32.39 20.82 -19.55
C SER A 68 33.67 20.14 -20.08
N ALA A 69 34.84 20.71 -19.81
CA ALA A 69 36.12 20.10 -20.19
C ALA A 69 36.41 18.85 -19.36
N VAL A 70 36.13 18.88 -18.05
CA VAL A 70 36.27 17.73 -17.15
C VAL A 70 35.38 16.58 -17.60
N LEU A 71 34.09 16.85 -17.88
CA LEU A 71 33.16 15.82 -18.38
C LEU A 71 33.59 15.25 -19.73
N SER A 72 34.16 16.08 -20.60
CA SER A 72 34.73 15.62 -21.88
C SER A 72 35.94 14.70 -21.66
N LEU A 73 36.80 14.98 -20.67
CA LEU A 73 37.89 14.10 -20.29
C LEU A 73 37.38 12.78 -19.68
N CYS A 74 36.37 12.82 -18.83
CA CYS A 74 35.74 11.61 -18.29
C CYS A 74 35.23 10.71 -19.42
N ARG A 75 34.58 11.28 -20.43
CA ARG A 75 34.13 10.55 -21.63
C ARG A 75 35.29 9.94 -22.41
N LEU A 76 36.44 10.61 -22.51
CA LEU A 76 37.64 10.03 -23.14
C LEU A 76 38.21 8.85 -22.32
N ILE A 77 38.17 8.93 -20.99
CA ILE A 77 38.59 7.83 -20.10
C ILE A 77 37.65 6.63 -20.26
N GLU A 78 36.33 6.87 -20.31
CA GLU A 78 35.33 5.82 -20.61
C GLU A 78 35.61 5.13 -21.94
N LEU A 79 35.92 5.89 -22.99
CA LEU A 79 36.26 5.36 -24.31
C LEU A 79 37.57 4.55 -24.30
N LEU A 80 38.56 4.98 -23.53
CA LEU A 80 39.80 4.23 -23.40
C LEU A 80 39.56 2.85 -22.76
N LYS A 81 38.67 2.80 -21.76
CA LYS A 81 38.26 1.56 -21.09
C LYS A 81 37.28 0.73 -21.91
N SER A 82 36.46 1.34 -22.76
CA SER A 82 35.62 0.58 -23.68
C SER A 82 36.47 -0.17 -24.70
N ILE A 83 37.56 0.42 -25.21
CA ILE A 83 38.53 -0.24 -26.09
C ILE A 83 39.16 -1.46 -25.39
N GLU A 84 39.61 -1.30 -24.15
CA GLU A 84 40.17 -2.41 -23.36
C GLU A 84 39.14 -3.53 -23.17
N HIS A 85 37.90 -3.17 -22.85
CA HIS A 85 36.82 -4.12 -22.66
C HIS A 85 36.45 -4.85 -23.96
N THR A 86 36.47 -4.19 -25.12
CA THR A 86 36.25 -4.85 -26.43
C THR A 86 37.34 -5.88 -26.72
N PHE A 87 38.62 -5.54 -26.46
CA PHE A 87 39.72 -6.52 -26.57
C PHE A 87 39.53 -7.69 -25.59
N HIS A 88 39.03 -7.42 -24.39
CA HIS A 88 38.75 -8.46 -23.41
C HIS A 88 37.61 -9.39 -23.85
N ARG A 89 36.48 -8.84 -24.31
CA ARG A 89 35.34 -9.64 -24.83
C ARG A 89 35.76 -10.52 -26.01
N GLN A 90 36.60 -10.00 -26.90
CA GLN A 90 37.10 -10.72 -28.09
C GLN A 90 38.44 -11.44 -27.85
N THR A 91 38.80 -11.74 -26.59
CA THR A 91 40.11 -12.37 -26.28
C THR A 91 40.32 -13.68 -27.03
N MET A 92 39.28 -14.50 -27.20
CA MET A 92 39.38 -15.78 -27.91
C MET A 92 39.73 -15.56 -29.39
N PHE A 93 38.97 -14.71 -30.07
CA PHE A 93 39.22 -14.34 -31.47
C PHE A 93 40.60 -13.70 -31.70
N VAL A 94 41.00 -12.81 -30.79
CA VAL A 94 42.31 -12.16 -30.82
C VAL A 94 43.43 -13.19 -30.67
N THR A 95 43.31 -14.11 -29.72
CA THR A 95 44.35 -15.12 -29.45
C THR A 95 44.54 -16.09 -30.61
N GLU A 96 43.44 -16.55 -31.21
CA GLU A 96 43.46 -17.39 -32.40
C GLU A 96 44.11 -16.66 -33.60
N SER A 97 43.69 -15.42 -33.84
CA SER A 97 44.15 -14.64 -34.98
C SER A 97 45.61 -14.19 -34.86
N ILE A 98 46.12 -13.88 -33.66
CA ILE A 98 47.49 -13.39 -33.46
C ILE A 98 48.52 -14.36 -34.03
N ASN A 99 48.39 -15.66 -33.78
CA ASN A 99 49.38 -16.64 -34.23
C ASN A 99 49.44 -16.72 -35.76
N HIS A 100 48.28 -16.75 -36.42
CA HIS A 100 48.18 -16.77 -37.88
C HIS A 100 48.72 -15.47 -38.51
N VAL A 101 48.44 -14.32 -37.88
CA VAL A 101 48.96 -13.03 -38.34
C VAL A 101 50.49 -12.96 -38.18
N ILE A 102 51.04 -13.44 -37.07
CA ILE A 102 52.50 -13.51 -36.85
C ILE A 102 53.16 -14.38 -37.91
N GLN A 103 52.61 -15.56 -38.20
CA GLN A 103 53.13 -16.44 -39.24
C GLN A 103 53.09 -15.78 -40.62
N HIS A 104 51.96 -15.17 -41.00
CA HIS A 104 51.81 -14.48 -42.27
C HIS A 104 52.79 -13.30 -42.44
N LEU A 105 52.97 -12.47 -41.40
CA LEU A 105 53.95 -11.38 -41.42
C LEU A 105 55.39 -11.90 -41.48
N SER A 106 55.70 -13.00 -40.79
CA SER A 106 57.02 -13.63 -40.81
C SER A 106 57.36 -14.17 -42.19
N VAL A 107 56.41 -14.84 -42.87
CA VAL A 107 56.58 -15.32 -44.25
C VAL A 107 56.79 -14.17 -45.23
N LYS A 108 56.05 -13.05 -45.08
CA LYS A 108 56.27 -11.85 -45.90
C LYS A 108 57.67 -11.26 -45.68
N ALA A 109 58.14 -11.17 -44.44
CA ALA A 109 59.48 -10.71 -44.13
C ALA A 109 60.56 -11.64 -44.70
N LEU A 110 60.38 -12.95 -44.58
CA LEU A 110 61.28 -13.97 -45.12
C LEU A 110 61.39 -13.89 -46.64
N ASN A 111 60.28 -13.70 -47.36
CA ASN A 111 60.30 -13.55 -48.82
C ASN A 111 61.12 -12.33 -49.25
N SER A 112 60.98 -11.19 -48.57
CA SER A 112 61.79 -10.00 -48.84
C SER A 112 63.29 -10.23 -48.58
N ILE A 113 63.63 -10.92 -47.48
CA ILE A 113 65.02 -11.28 -47.15
C ILE A 113 65.60 -12.27 -48.16
N ALA A 114 64.80 -13.25 -48.62
CA ALA A 114 65.23 -14.23 -49.62
C ALA A 114 65.54 -13.59 -50.97
N VAL A 115 64.77 -12.56 -51.38
CA VAL A 115 65.05 -11.77 -52.60
C VAL A 115 66.36 -11.00 -52.47
N ALA A 116 66.61 -10.36 -51.32
CA ALA A 116 67.87 -9.65 -51.06
C ALA A 116 69.07 -10.61 -51.01
N LYS A 117 68.90 -11.79 -50.39
CA LYS A 117 69.91 -12.85 -50.36
C LYS A 117 70.28 -13.32 -51.76
N LYS A 118 69.29 -13.60 -52.63
CA LYS A 118 69.53 -13.97 -54.04
C LYS A 118 70.29 -12.88 -54.82
N ARG A 119 69.98 -11.60 -54.56
CA ARG A 119 70.66 -10.44 -55.17
C ARG A 119 72.12 -10.32 -54.72
N ILE A 120 72.41 -10.62 -53.45
CA ILE A 120 73.77 -10.65 -52.90
C ILE A 120 74.46 -11.99 -53.18
N MET A 121 73.83 -12.98 -53.81
CA MET A 121 74.49 -14.22 -54.24
C MET A 121 74.84 -14.22 -55.73
N SER A 122 74.17 -13.42 -56.56
CA SER A 122 74.37 -13.41 -58.02
C SER A 122 75.70 -12.79 -58.48
N ASP A 123 76.29 -11.90 -57.69
CA ASP A 123 77.57 -11.25 -58.02
C ASP A 123 78.76 -12.19 -57.70
N LYS A 124 79.75 -12.40 -58.57
CA LYS A 124 80.78 -13.45 -58.34
C LYS A 124 82.02 -12.96 -57.56
N ARG A 125 82.08 -11.68 -57.17
CA ARG A 125 83.25 -11.08 -56.49
C ARG A 125 83.26 -11.35 -54.97
N TYR A 126 84.34 -11.91 -54.46
CA TYR A 126 84.55 -12.17 -53.02
C TYR A 126 84.91 -10.88 -52.26
N SER A 127 84.28 -10.65 -51.10
CA SER A 127 84.58 -9.54 -50.19
C SER A 127 84.17 -9.91 -48.76
N GLU A 128 85.03 -9.64 -47.76
CA GLU A 128 84.74 -9.91 -46.33
C GLU A 128 83.44 -9.23 -45.87
N ARG A 129 83.25 -7.96 -46.24
CA ARG A 129 82.03 -7.20 -45.93
C ARG A 129 80.75 -7.84 -46.52
N ARG A 130 80.88 -8.56 -47.63
CA ARG A 130 79.76 -9.26 -48.26
C ARG A 130 79.44 -10.57 -47.54
N LEU A 131 80.47 -11.26 -47.04
CA LEU A 131 80.30 -12.43 -46.18
C LEU A 131 79.57 -12.03 -44.89
N ASP A 132 79.91 -10.89 -44.29
CA ASP A 132 79.23 -10.35 -43.11
C ASP A 132 77.76 -9.96 -43.37
N VAL A 133 77.47 -9.34 -44.53
CA VAL A 133 76.09 -9.03 -44.92
C VAL A 133 75.29 -10.31 -45.18
N LEU A 134 75.88 -11.30 -45.84
CA LEU A 134 75.21 -12.57 -46.14
C LEU A 134 75.00 -13.42 -44.88
N SER A 135 75.95 -13.46 -43.96
CA SER A 135 75.82 -14.12 -42.67
C SER A 135 74.76 -13.44 -41.80
N ALA A 136 74.69 -12.10 -41.80
CA ALA A 136 73.63 -11.34 -41.14
C ALA A 136 72.24 -11.65 -41.73
N LEU A 137 72.09 -11.76 -43.05
CA LEU A 137 70.81 -12.13 -43.68
C LEU A 137 70.40 -13.58 -43.36
N VAL A 138 71.34 -14.52 -43.32
CA VAL A 138 71.08 -15.91 -42.90
C VAL A 138 70.67 -15.96 -41.42
N LEU A 139 71.29 -15.14 -40.58
CA LEU A 139 70.96 -15.03 -39.17
C LEU A 139 69.54 -14.47 -39.00
N ALA A 140 69.16 -13.41 -39.74
CA ALA A 140 67.80 -12.88 -39.75
C ALA A 140 66.76 -13.92 -40.22
N GLU A 141 67.07 -14.69 -41.27
CA GLU A 141 66.24 -15.79 -41.78
C GLU A 141 66.01 -16.88 -40.72
N SER A 142 67.10 -17.32 -40.04
CA SER A 142 67.02 -18.32 -38.98
C SER A 142 66.20 -17.86 -37.77
N ALA A 143 66.28 -16.57 -37.43
CA ALA A 143 65.56 -15.98 -36.31
C ALA A 143 64.06 -15.79 -36.62
N LEU A 144 63.70 -15.47 -37.86
CA LEU A 144 62.31 -15.32 -38.33
C LEU A 144 61.58 -16.66 -38.55
N ASN A 145 62.30 -17.75 -38.81
CA ASN A 145 61.73 -19.09 -39.02
C ASN A 145 61.15 -19.73 -37.75
N GLY A 146 61.33 -19.16 -36.56
CA GLY A 146 60.72 -19.67 -35.34
C GLY A 146 59.81 -18.66 -34.65
N PRO A 147 59.42 -18.92 -33.38
CA PRO A 147 58.44 -18.08 -32.71
C PRO A 147 58.95 -16.65 -32.58
N GLY A 148 58.05 -15.68 -32.75
CA GLY A 148 58.37 -14.25 -32.63
C GLY A 148 58.64 -13.83 -31.17
N SER A 149 59.66 -14.38 -30.51
CA SER A 149 60.07 -13.97 -29.16
C SER A 149 60.75 -12.60 -29.18
N ARG A 150 60.78 -11.91 -28.03
CA ARG A 150 61.40 -10.57 -27.92
C ARG A 150 62.89 -10.61 -28.32
N GLU A 151 63.60 -11.65 -27.91
CA GLU A 151 65.02 -11.85 -28.20
C GLU A 151 65.25 -12.10 -29.69
N ARG A 152 64.47 -12.99 -30.32
CA ARG A 152 64.58 -13.26 -31.76
C ARG A 152 64.28 -12.02 -32.59
N ARG A 153 63.26 -11.24 -32.24
CA ARG A 153 62.96 -9.96 -32.94
C ARG A 153 64.09 -8.93 -32.77
N LEU A 154 64.71 -8.86 -31.59
CA LEU A 154 65.88 -8.01 -31.37
C LEU A 154 67.06 -8.45 -32.26
N VAL A 155 67.32 -9.76 -32.30
CA VAL A 155 68.36 -10.35 -33.14
C VAL A 155 68.10 -10.06 -34.62
N VAL A 156 66.85 -10.16 -35.10
CA VAL A 156 66.47 -9.78 -36.47
C VAL A 156 66.76 -8.30 -36.72
N LYS A 157 66.41 -7.38 -35.81
CA LYS A 157 66.71 -5.94 -35.98
C LYS A 157 68.21 -5.66 -36.05
N LEU A 158 69.00 -6.29 -35.18
CA LEU A 158 70.46 -6.15 -35.18
C LEU A 158 71.07 -6.72 -36.46
N ALA A 159 70.60 -7.89 -36.90
CA ALA A 159 71.02 -8.51 -38.15
C ALA A 159 70.64 -7.66 -39.37
N MET A 160 69.46 -7.04 -39.37
CA MET A 160 69.03 -6.12 -40.44
C MET A 160 69.82 -4.82 -40.46
N ALA A 161 70.29 -4.31 -39.30
CA ALA A 161 71.16 -3.13 -39.26
C ALA A 161 72.51 -3.36 -39.98
N VAL A 162 73.00 -4.60 -39.99
CA VAL A 162 74.19 -5.02 -40.76
C VAL A 162 73.80 -5.43 -42.19
N GLY A 163 72.70 -6.16 -42.36
CA GLY A 163 72.22 -6.68 -43.64
C GLY A 163 71.74 -5.62 -44.63
N THR A 164 71.45 -4.40 -44.17
CA THR A 164 71.09 -3.24 -45.02
C THR A 164 72.31 -2.52 -45.60
N LYS A 165 73.52 -2.86 -45.14
CA LYS A 165 74.77 -2.37 -45.75
C LYS A 165 74.92 -2.97 -47.17
N MET A 166 75.67 -2.28 -48.03
CA MET A 166 75.88 -2.65 -49.45
C MET A 166 74.63 -2.62 -50.37
N LYS A 167 73.60 -1.81 -50.06
CA LYS A 167 72.37 -1.68 -50.88
C LYS A 167 71.73 -3.05 -51.21
N ALA A 168 71.72 -3.94 -50.23
CA ALA A 168 71.10 -5.26 -50.33
C ALA A 168 69.63 -5.20 -50.78
N PHE A 169 68.91 -4.19 -50.28
CA PHE A 169 67.51 -3.90 -50.57
C PHE A 169 67.38 -2.64 -51.44
N ARG A 170 66.32 -2.57 -52.23
CA ARG A 170 65.86 -1.28 -52.80
C ARG A 170 65.20 -0.46 -51.70
N ASP A 171 65.19 0.86 -51.84
CA ASP A 171 64.62 1.75 -50.81
C ASP A 171 63.14 1.43 -50.54
N ASP A 172 62.35 1.13 -51.58
CA ASP A 172 60.94 0.72 -51.44
C ASP A 172 60.77 -0.64 -50.72
N GLU A 173 61.64 -1.60 -51.04
CA GLU A 173 61.64 -2.94 -50.40
C GLU A 173 62.01 -2.84 -48.92
N LEU A 174 62.93 -1.94 -48.59
CA LEU A 174 63.39 -1.68 -47.23
C LEU A 174 62.30 -0.99 -46.41
N MET A 175 61.60 0.00 -46.97
CA MET A 175 60.45 0.64 -46.30
C MET A 175 59.32 -0.37 -46.05
N SER A 176 59.02 -1.22 -47.03
CA SER A 176 58.01 -2.27 -46.88
C SER A 176 58.40 -3.29 -45.80
N LEU A 177 59.66 -3.72 -45.78
CA LEU A 177 60.16 -4.65 -44.79
C LEU A 177 60.17 -4.05 -43.38
N ASP A 178 60.54 -2.77 -43.23
CA ASP A 178 60.48 -2.08 -41.94
C ASP A 178 59.04 -1.96 -41.43
N ASP A 179 58.06 -1.64 -42.29
CA ASP A 179 56.64 -1.66 -41.91
C ASP A 179 56.19 -3.05 -41.44
N ILE A 180 56.57 -4.12 -42.15
CA ILE A 180 56.24 -5.51 -41.77
C ILE A 180 56.86 -5.85 -40.40
N LEU A 181 58.14 -5.52 -40.18
CA LEU A 181 58.81 -5.79 -38.91
C LEU A 181 58.21 -4.98 -37.75
N ARG A 182 57.79 -3.73 -37.99
CA ARG A 182 57.06 -2.91 -37.02
C ARG A 182 55.71 -3.54 -36.67
N ARG A 183 54.92 -3.95 -37.66
CA ARG A 183 53.64 -4.64 -37.43
C ARG A 183 53.82 -5.95 -36.65
N LEU A 184 54.85 -6.71 -36.98
CA LEU A 184 55.22 -7.94 -36.28
C LEU A 184 55.53 -7.68 -34.80
N ASP A 185 56.26 -6.60 -34.49
CA ASP A 185 56.55 -6.17 -33.12
C ASP A 185 55.32 -5.72 -32.33
N GLU A 186 54.41 -4.98 -32.97
CA GLU A 186 53.17 -4.53 -32.34
C GLU A 186 52.30 -5.73 -31.95
N ILE A 187 52.06 -6.64 -32.90
CA ILE A 187 51.15 -7.77 -32.74
C ILE A 187 51.70 -8.81 -31.77
N SER A 188 53.00 -9.09 -31.83
CA SER A 188 53.63 -10.09 -30.95
C SER A 188 53.58 -9.71 -29.45
N GLN A 189 53.28 -8.45 -29.12
CA GLN A 189 53.10 -7.98 -27.75
C GLN A 189 51.74 -7.29 -27.55
N LEU A 190 50.75 -7.58 -28.40
CA LEU A 190 49.48 -6.85 -28.45
C LEU A 190 48.83 -6.73 -27.07
N ARG A 191 48.67 -7.83 -26.34
CA ARG A 191 48.04 -7.83 -25.00
C ARG A 191 48.76 -6.91 -24.00
N LEU A 192 50.09 -6.93 -23.98
CA LEU A 192 50.88 -6.09 -23.08
C LEU A 192 50.79 -4.61 -23.49
N ARG A 193 50.80 -4.33 -24.80
CA ARG A 193 50.71 -2.96 -25.33
C ARG A 193 49.32 -2.37 -25.12
N VAL A 194 48.25 -3.14 -25.35
CA VAL A 194 46.88 -2.73 -25.03
C VAL A 194 46.75 -2.41 -23.55
N ARG A 195 47.24 -3.29 -22.66
CA ARG A 195 47.22 -3.02 -21.21
C ARG A 195 47.98 -1.75 -20.82
N ARG A 196 49.13 -1.48 -21.44
CA ARG A 196 49.91 -0.24 -21.18
C ARG A 196 49.25 1.00 -21.78
N ALA A 197 48.63 0.88 -22.95
CA ALA A 197 47.95 1.98 -23.62
C ALA A 197 46.67 2.38 -22.86
N CYS A 198 45.97 1.41 -22.27
CA CYS A 198 44.74 1.61 -21.50
C CYS A 198 44.97 1.80 -19.99
N ASP A 199 46.22 1.90 -19.52
CA ASP A 199 46.54 2.12 -18.11
C ASP A 199 46.12 3.54 -17.69
N THR A 200 45.12 3.62 -16.82
CA THR A 200 44.56 4.88 -16.29
C THR A 200 45.00 5.18 -14.86
N SER A 201 46.12 4.62 -14.40
CA SER A 201 46.68 4.88 -13.07
C SER A 201 46.91 6.35 -12.72
N PHE A 202 47.06 7.23 -13.72
CA PHE A 202 47.17 8.68 -13.50
C PHE A 202 45.92 9.31 -12.84
N VAL A 203 44.75 8.67 -12.94
CA VAL A 203 43.50 9.15 -12.32
C VAL A 203 43.62 9.26 -10.80
N TYR A 204 44.51 8.47 -10.17
CA TYR A 204 44.82 8.57 -8.74
C TYR A 204 45.27 9.97 -8.29
N TRP A 205 45.94 10.72 -9.16
CA TRP A 205 46.44 12.07 -8.87
C TRP A 205 45.39 13.15 -9.17
N HIS A 206 44.31 12.78 -9.86
CA HIS A 206 43.23 13.67 -10.29
C HIS A 206 41.87 13.24 -9.70
N ARG A 207 41.84 12.78 -8.44
CA ARG A 207 40.61 12.26 -7.78
C ARG A 207 39.47 13.26 -7.72
N VAL A 208 39.79 14.56 -7.76
CA VAL A 208 38.84 15.69 -7.77
C VAL A 208 37.89 15.63 -8.98
N VAL A 209 38.27 14.92 -10.05
CA VAL A 209 37.44 14.73 -11.24
C VAL A 209 36.26 13.77 -11.00
N PHE A 210 36.39 12.83 -10.07
CA PHE A 210 35.41 11.76 -9.86
C PHE A 210 34.07 12.25 -9.26
N PRO A 211 34.04 13.11 -8.21
CA PRO A 211 32.79 13.69 -7.72
C PRO A 211 32.01 14.46 -8.79
N ILE A 212 32.71 15.27 -9.60
CA ILE A 212 32.11 16.08 -10.67
C ILE A 212 31.43 15.20 -11.73
N TYR A 213 32.01 14.01 -11.98
CA TYR A 213 31.42 13.01 -12.87
C TYR A 213 30.15 12.39 -12.29
N LEU A 214 30.13 12.07 -11.00
CA LEU A 214 28.94 11.53 -10.33
C LEU A 214 27.80 12.55 -10.28
N ASP A 215 28.12 13.83 -10.01
CA ASP A 215 27.14 14.92 -10.03
C ASP A 215 26.49 15.05 -11.41
N ASP A 216 27.28 15.02 -12.50
CA ASP A 216 26.74 15.06 -13.87
C ASP A 216 25.91 13.82 -14.20
N LEU A 217 26.26 12.64 -13.67
CA LEU A 217 25.47 11.43 -13.88
C LEU A 217 24.09 11.51 -13.23
N CYS A 218 23.98 12.17 -12.07
CA CYS A 218 22.71 12.45 -11.40
C CYS A 218 21.90 13.56 -12.10
N GLU A 219 22.56 14.56 -12.68
CA GLU A 219 21.92 15.65 -13.43
C GLU A 219 21.46 15.22 -14.83
N ASN A 220 22.28 14.43 -15.52
CA ASN A 220 22.10 13.99 -16.90
C ASN A 220 22.13 12.46 -16.99
N VAL A 221 20.98 11.82 -16.76
CA VAL A 221 20.83 10.36 -16.82
C VAL A 221 20.87 9.87 -18.29
N THR A 222 22.05 9.88 -18.88
CA THR A 222 22.31 9.34 -20.24
C THR A 222 23.41 8.27 -20.15
N ASP A 223 23.19 7.14 -20.82
CA ASP A 223 24.14 6.03 -20.94
C ASP A 223 24.76 5.55 -19.61
N THR A 224 23.90 5.25 -18.64
CA THR A 224 24.29 4.93 -17.26
C THR A 224 25.27 3.76 -17.13
N HIS A 225 25.27 2.80 -18.07
CA HIS A 225 26.21 1.67 -18.07
C HIS A 225 27.69 2.08 -18.16
N ARG A 226 27.99 3.31 -18.58
CA ARG A 226 29.36 3.82 -18.68
C ARG A 226 30.04 3.99 -17.33
N ILE A 227 29.27 4.07 -16.24
CA ILE A 227 29.81 4.11 -14.88
C ILE A 227 30.77 2.93 -14.62
N HIS A 228 30.50 1.75 -15.18
CA HIS A 228 31.38 0.59 -15.07
C HIS A 228 32.79 0.84 -15.64
N TYR A 229 32.91 1.62 -16.71
CA TYR A 229 34.19 1.99 -17.30
C TYR A 229 34.96 2.97 -16.41
N MET A 230 34.27 3.90 -15.75
CA MET A 230 34.90 4.81 -14.80
C MET A 230 35.43 4.06 -13.56
N PHE A 231 34.64 3.13 -13.00
CA PHE A 231 35.11 2.27 -11.91
C PHE A 231 36.25 1.34 -12.34
N ALA A 232 36.25 0.85 -13.58
CA ALA A 232 37.40 0.14 -14.14
C ALA A 232 38.64 1.02 -14.22
N ALA A 233 38.49 2.30 -14.57
CA ALA A 233 39.60 3.26 -14.59
C ALA A 233 40.19 3.54 -13.19
N LEU A 234 39.35 3.58 -12.16
CA LEU A 234 39.80 3.70 -10.77
C LEU A 234 40.53 2.43 -10.29
N ARG A 235 40.11 1.25 -10.75
CA ARG A 235 40.75 -0.03 -10.41
C ARG A 235 42.19 -0.14 -10.92
N ASP A 236 42.53 0.53 -12.02
CA ASP A 236 43.90 0.57 -12.56
C ASP A 236 44.92 1.23 -11.62
N CYS A 237 44.47 2.00 -10.64
CA CYS A 237 45.36 2.60 -9.65
C CYS A 237 45.94 1.54 -8.69
N VAL A 238 45.25 0.41 -8.52
CA VAL A 238 45.53 -0.61 -7.48
C VAL A 238 46.89 -1.30 -7.65
N PRO A 239 47.33 -1.74 -8.84
CA PRO A 239 48.65 -2.36 -9.00
C PRO A 239 49.81 -1.43 -8.64
N GLN A 240 49.66 -0.11 -8.83
CA GLN A 240 50.69 0.86 -8.41
C GLN A 240 50.69 1.07 -6.90
N MET A 241 49.52 1.00 -6.25
CA MET A 241 49.40 1.02 -4.79
C MET A 241 50.00 -0.24 -4.13
N GLU A 242 49.93 -1.39 -4.80
CA GLU A 242 50.58 -2.64 -4.36
C GLU A 242 52.10 -2.57 -4.42
N MET A 243 52.64 -1.81 -5.38
CA MET A 243 54.08 -1.61 -5.55
C MET A 243 54.66 -0.54 -4.62
N ALA A 244 53.82 0.19 -3.88
CA ALA A 244 54.23 1.26 -3.00
C ALA A 244 54.94 0.72 -1.74
N LYS A 245 56.26 0.89 -1.68
CA LYS A 245 57.11 0.45 -0.55
C LYS A 245 57.23 1.45 0.60
N HIS A 246 56.58 2.62 0.49
CA HIS A 246 56.73 3.73 1.44
C HIS A 246 55.84 3.60 2.69
N LEU A 247 54.96 2.59 2.75
CA LEU A 247 54.10 2.29 3.90
C LEU A 247 54.40 0.88 4.41
N GLU A 248 54.24 0.68 5.73
CA GLU A 248 54.45 -0.61 6.40
C GLU A 248 53.55 -1.72 5.83
N THR A 249 52.32 -1.37 5.46
CA THR A 249 51.37 -2.27 4.78
C THR A 249 50.70 -1.55 3.62
N SER A 250 50.83 -2.10 2.41
CA SER A 250 50.17 -1.59 1.19
C SER A 250 48.62 -1.57 1.30
N GLN A 251 48.04 -2.35 2.23
CA GLN A 251 46.60 -2.38 2.51
C GLN A 251 46.07 -1.05 3.07
N ASN A 252 46.84 -0.31 3.87
CA ASN A 252 46.35 0.95 4.47
C ASN A 252 46.00 2.01 3.41
N LEU A 253 46.78 2.05 2.32
CA LEU A 253 46.54 2.98 1.22
C LEU A 253 45.33 2.56 0.38
N LYS A 254 45.12 1.24 0.21
CA LYS A 254 43.93 0.70 -0.44
C LYS A 254 42.67 1.00 0.37
N ASP A 255 42.70 0.79 1.68
CA ASP A 255 41.56 1.04 2.57
C ASP A 255 41.20 2.53 2.64
N ALA A 256 42.21 3.41 2.66
CA ALA A 256 41.99 4.86 2.60
C ALA A 256 41.35 5.28 1.27
N PHE A 257 41.84 4.74 0.16
CA PHE A 257 41.28 5.01 -1.16
C PHE A 257 39.87 4.45 -1.32
N ASP A 258 39.60 3.23 -0.83
CA ASP A 258 38.26 2.64 -0.85
C ASP A 258 37.26 3.49 -0.05
N LYS A 259 37.63 3.90 1.17
CA LYS A 259 36.80 4.79 2.00
C LYS A 259 36.50 6.14 1.32
N GLU A 260 37.50 6.75 0.68
CA GLU A 260 37.32 8.02 -0.02
C GLU A 260 36.38 7.89 -1.22
N ILE A 261 36.60 6.88 -2.07
CA ILE A 261 35.75 6.64 -3.25
C ILE A 261 34.33 6.28 -2.82
N MET A 262 34.16 5.43 -1.80
CA MET A 262 32.84 5.10 -1.27
C MET A 262 32.11 6.32 -0.72
N LYS A 263 32.81 7.17 0.04
CA LYS A 263 32.22 8.42 0.51
C LYS A 263 31.75 9.31 -0.64
N ASN A 264 32.56 9.44 -1.69
CA ASN A 264 32.16 10.21 -2.88
C ASN A 264 30.94 9.59 -3.59
N VAL A 265 30.84 8.26 -3.64
CA VAL A 265 29.68 7.55 -4.20
C VAL A 265 28.44 7.77 -3.34
N ASP A 266 28.57 7.69 -2.02
CA ASP A 266 27.47 7.91 -1.10
C ASP A 266 26.94 9.36 -1.20
N ASP A 267 27.84 10.35 -1.10
CA ASP A 267 27.51 11.78 -1.05
C ASP A 267 26.99 12.31 -2.41
N HIS A 268 27.58 11.88 -3.53
CA HIS A 268 27.28 12.46 -4.86
C HIS A 268 26.36 11.60 -5.73
N LEU A 269 26.22 10.30 -5.48
CA LEU A 269 25.37 9.42 -6.28
C LEU A 269 24.18 8.86 -5.49
N LEU A 270 24.44 8.18 -4.37
CA LEU A 270 23.41 7.41 -3.68
C LEU A 270 22.45 8.29 -2.87
N GLU A 271 22.96 9.23 -2.08
CA GLU A 271 22.12 10.12 -1.26
C GLU A 271 21.26 11.07 -2.14
N PRO A 272 21.80 11.72 -3.19
CA PRO A 272 20.99 12.53 -4.10
C PRO A 272 19.92 11.70 -4.83
N LEU A 273 20.23 10.47 -5.23
CA LEU A 273 19.28 9.55 -5.85
C LEU A 273 18.14 9.19 -4.88
N CYS A 274 18.49 8.80 -3.65
CA CYS A 274 17.52 8.46 -2.61
C CYS A 274 16.56 9.64 -2.33
N ARG A 275 17.11 10.84 -2.10
CA ARG A 275 16.32 12.06 -1.84
C ARG A 275 15.45 12.47 -3.02
N SER A 276 15.95 12.33 -4.25
CA SER A 276 15.18 12.65 -5.46
C SER A 276 14.00 11.69 -5.65
N ILE A 277 14.19 10.38 -5.44
CA ILE A 277 13.12 9.38 -5.55
C ILE A 277 12.09 9.60 -4.44
N GLU A 278 12.54 9.80 -3.21
CA GLU A 278 11.66 10.04 -2.07
C GLU A 278 10.81 11.32 -2.26
N THR A 279 11.42 12.40 -2.75
CA THR A 279 10.71 13.66 -3.03
C THR A 279 9.70 13.48 -4.16
N ASP A 280 10.06 12.79 -5.22
CA ASP A 280 9.17 12.49 -6.34
C ASP A 280 7.96 11.65 -5.90
N LEU A 281 8.18 10.58 -5.11
CA LEU A 281 7.10 9.76 -4.56
C LEU A 281 6.17 10.57 -3.65
N ARG A 282 6.71 11.44 -2.79
CA ARG A 282 5.89 12.33 -1.95
C ARG A 282 5.07 13.29 -2.79
N LEU A 283 5.69 13.94 -3.77
CA LEU A 283 5.00 14.88 -4.64
C LEU A 283 3.85 14.19 -5.37
N HIS A 284 4.05 12.97 -5.87
CA HIS A 284 3.02 12.23 -6.58
C HIS A 284 1.80 11.89 -5.72
N ILE A 285 2.01 11.50 -4.46
CA ILE A 285 0.88 11.22 -3.56
C ILE A 285 0.13 12.50 -3.19
N HIS A 286 0.87 13.59 -3.00
CA HIS A 286 0.29 14.89 -2.67
C HIS A 286 -0.12 15.72 -3.90
N ILE A 287 -0.26 15.13 -5.09
CA ILE A 287 -0.79 15.84 -6.28
C ILE A 287 -2.19 16.41 -5.99
N HIS A 288 -3.01 15.71 -5.21
CA HIS A 288 -4.34 16.17 -4.82
C HIS A 288 -4.33 17.43 -3.93
N LEU A 289 -3.19 17.79 -3.34
CA LEU A 289 -3.00 19.02 -2.56
C LEU A 289 -2.64 20.25 -3.43
N GLN A 290 -2.69 20.13 -4.76
CA GLN A 290 -2.37 21.24 -5.70
C GLN A 290 -1.01 21.88 -5.42
N LEU A 291 0.03 21.06 -5.27
CA LEU A 291 1.40 21.56 -5.33
C LEU A 291 1.72 22.00 -6.76
N ASP A 292 2.37 23.17 -6.89
CA ASP A 292 2.67 23.91 -8.13
C ASP A 292 2.73 23.05 -9.40
N ASP A 293 2.01 23.48 -10.45
CA ASP A 293 2.03 22.94 -11.81
C ASP A 293 3.46 22.85 -12.35
N ARG A 294 4.16 21.77 -12.02
CA ARG A 294 5.46 21.44 -12.59
C ARG A 294 5.22 20.89 -13.98
N ASN A 295 5.08 21.82 -14.90
CA ASN A 295 4.96 21.52 -16.32
C ASN A 295 6.17 20.64 -16.74
N PRO A 296 5.95 19.40 -17.24
CA PRO A 296 7.01 18.44 -17.57
C PRO A 296 8.07 19.00 -18.54
N PHE A 297 7.67 19.97 -19.35
CA PHE A 297 8.51 20.66 -20.34
C PHE A 297 9.43 21.73 -19.73
N LYS A 298 9.18 22.21 -18.51
CA LYS A 298 10.01 23.24 -17.83
C LYS A 298 11.02 22.65 -16.85
N VAL A 299 10.68 21.56 -16.17
CA VAL A 299 11.52 20.97 -15.11
C VAL A 299 12.37 19.79 -15.63
N GLY A 300 12.00 19.21 -16.78
CA GLY A 300 12.63 18.02 -17.33
C GLY A 300 12.27 16.78 -16.51
N MET A 301 11.64 15.79 -17.14
CA MET A 301 11.44 14.49 -16.50
C MET A 301 12.80 13.79 -16.39
N ARG A 302 13.29 13.61 -15.16
CA ARG A 302 14.50 12.83 -14.89
C ARG A 302 14.12 11.36 -14.85
N ASP A 303 14.46 10.60 -15.89
CA ASP A 303 14.24 9.15 -15.87
C ASP A 303 15.32 8.42 -15.05
N LEU A 304 15.15 8.48 -13.72
CA LEU A 304 16.04 7.81 -12.75
C LEU A 304 15.98 6.28 -12.87
N SER A 305 15.02 5.73 -13.62
CA SER A 305 14.85 4.28 -13.83
C SER A 305 16.07 3.64 -14.50
N HIS A 306 16.85 4.40 -15.28
CA HIS A 306 18.09 3.89 -15.87
C HIS A 306 19.21 3.66 -14.83
N LEU A 307 19.26 4.46 -13.77
CA LEU A 307 20.19 4.26 -12.63
C LEU A 307 19.81 3.05 -11.78
N LEU A 308 18.51 2.78 -11.64
CA LEU A 308 18.01 1.63 -10.89
C LEU A 308 18.13 0.29 -11.66
N ARG A 309 18.23 0.35 -12.99
CA ARG A 309 18.48 -0.81 -13.87
C ARG A 309 19.97 -1.12 -14.06
N LEU A 310 20.86 -0.40 -13.37
CA LEU A 310 22.28 -0.69 -13.40
C LEU A 310 22.58 -2.10 -12.88
N ARG A 311 23.53 -2.77 -13.54
CA ARG A 311 24.10 -4.01 -13.00
C ARG A 311 24.95 -3.67 -11.78
N PRO A 312 25.10 -4.60 -10.81
CA PRO A 312 25.95 -4.37 -9.65
C PRO A 312 27.36 -3.94 -10.07
N ILE A 313 27.79 -2.79 -9.56
CA ILE A 313 29.13 -2.24 -9.81
C ILE A 313 30.09 -2.97 -8.87
N ARG A 314 31.06 -3.67 -9.43
CA ARG A 314 32.12 -4.31 -8.64
C ARG A 314 33.26 -3.32 -8.41
N PHE A 315 33.53 -3.00 -7.16
CA PHE A 315 34.67 -2.19 -6.75
C PHE A 315 35.40 -2.91 -5.62
N PHE A 316 36.67 -3.26 -5.85
CA PHE A 316 37.44 -4.13 -4.97
C PHE A 316 36.70 -5.44 -4.64
N ASP A 317 36.48 -5.69 -3.34
CA ASP A 317 35.80 -6.85 -2.77
C ASP A 317 34.29 -6.59 -2.55
N ARG A 318 33.78 -5.42 -2.96
CA ARG A 318 32.39 -5.00 -2.75
C ARG A 318 31.60 -4.96 -4.05
N THR A 319 30.31 -5.26 -3.94
CA THR A 319 29.33 -5.11 -5.02
C THR A 319 28.32 -4.05 -4.64
N ILE A 320 28.39 -2.90 -5.32
CA ILE A 320 27.50 -1.76 -5.11
C ILE A 320 26.30 -1.94 -6.03
N ASN A 321 25.12 -2.15 -5.45
CA ASN A 321 23.86 -2.15 -6.18
C ASN A 321 23.02 -0.93 -5.77
N PRO A 322 22.92 0.10 -6.63
CA PRO A 322 22.11 1.28 -6.35
C PRO A 322 20.66 0.95 -6.02
N LYS A 323 20.07 -0.05 -6.70
CA LYS A 323 18.69 -0.47 -6.48
C LYS A 323 18.45 -0.93 -5.04
N THR A 324 19.25 -1.89 -4.58
CA THR A 324 19.13 -2.46 -3.23
C THR A 324 19.38 -1.40 -2.15
N HIS A 325 20.28 -0.45 -2.40
CA HIS A 325 20.53 0.63 -1.46
C HIS A 325 19.33 1.58 -1.33
N VAL A 326 18.73 1.97 -2.46
CA VAL A 326 17.50 2.79 -2.48
C VAL A 326 16.34 2.04 -1.80
N GLU A 327 16.16 0.75 -2.08
CA GLU A 327 15.15 -0.09 -1.41
C GLU A 327 15.36 -0.11 0.11
N HIS A 328 16.59 -0.29 0.56
CA HIS A 328 16.90 -0.27 2.00
C HIS A 328 16.63 1.10 2.63
N TYR A 329 17.04 2.19 1.97
CA TYR A 329 16.81 3.55 2.44
C TYR A 329 15.32 3.85 2.58
N LEU A 330 14.52 3.60 1.53
CA LEU A 330 13.08 3.86 1.54
C LEU A 330 12.36 2.99 2.57
N ASN A 331 12.69 1.70 2.67
CA ASN A 331 12.11 0.82 3.69
C ASN A 331 12.38 1.33 5.11
N LYS A 332 13.63 1.71 5.41
CA LYS A 332 14.01 2.26 6.73
C LYS A 332 13.30 3.57 7.02
N THR A 333 13.26 4.48 6.05
CA THR A 333 12.62 5.80 6.20
C THR A 333 11.11 5.66 6.38
N PHE A 334 10.42 4.89 5.53
CA PHE A 334 8.99 4.67 5.66
C PHE A 334 8.61 3.95 6.94
N TYR A 335 9.40 2.96 7.37
CA TYR A 335 9.18 2.29 8.65
C TYR A 335 9.30 3.28 9.83
N ASN A 336 10.40 4.04 9.89
CA ASN A 336 10.65 5.01 10.97
C ASN A 336 9.62 6.15 10.98
N LEU A 337 9.16 6.60 9.82
CA LEU A 337 8.12 7.63 9.76
C LEU A 337 6.75 7.08 10.16
N THR A 338 6.45 5.84 9.79
CA THR A 338 5.20 5.18 10.22
C THR A 338 5.20 4.91 11.72
N THR A 339 6.35 4.61 12.35
CA THR A 339 6.41 4.46 13.82
C THR A 339 6.20 5.78 14.56
N VAL A 340 6.60 6.92 13.99
CA VAL A 340 6.33 8.26 14.54
C VAL A 340 4.87 8.66 14.34
N ALA A 341 4.32 8.43 13.15
CA ALA A 341 2.96 8.79 12.78
C ALA A 341 2.19 7.58 12.24
N LEU A 342 1.60 6.80 13.15
CA LEU A 342 0.87 5.58 12.81
C LEU A 342 -0.34 5.82 11.90
N HIS A 343 -0.89 7.03 11.81
CA HIS A 343 -2.04 7.34 10.95
C HIS A 343 -1.67 7.43 9.46
N ASP A 344 -0.41 7.74 9.14
CA ASP A 344 0.07 7.89 7.76
C ASP A 344 0.52 6.56 7.13
N TRP A 345 0.29 5.43 7.82
CA TRP A 345 0.65 4.10 7.32
C TRP A 345 0.08 3.81 5.94
N LYS A 346 -1.15 4.28 5.66
CA LYS A 346 -1.82 4.10 4.37
C LYS A 346 -1.14 4.91 3.27
N THR A 347 -0.82 6.17 3.56
CA THR A 347 -0.09 7.07 2.66
C THR A 347 1.26 6.48 2.29
N TYR A 348 2.00 5.93 3.26
CA TYR A 348 3.27 5.23 3.00
C TYR A 348 3.07 3.91 2.25
N GLY A 349 1.96 3.19 2.47
CA GLY A 349 1.60 2.01 1.67
C GLY A 349 1.36 2.35 0.19
N GLU A 350 0.62 3.42 -0.09
CA GLU A 350 0.44 3.93 -1.46
C GLU A 350 1.77 4.36 -2.08
N MET A 351 2.66 4.95 -1.27
CA MET A 351 4.01 5.39 -1.68
C MET A 351 4.88 4.19 -2.08
N LYS A 352 4.69 3.07 -1.39
CA LYS A 352 5.36 1.81 -1.72
C LYS A 352 4.88 1.22 -3.04
N ASN A 353 3.57 1.12 -3.24
CA ASN A 353 2.98 0.60 -4.47
C ASN A 353 3.40 1.44 -5.69
N MET A 354 3.46 2.77 -5.52
CA MET A 354 3.88 3.66 -6.58
C MET A 354 5.35 3.50 -6.94
N ALA A 355 6.22 3.30 -5.96
CA ALA A 355 7.63 3.05 -6.19
C ALA A 355 7.87 1.71 -6.91
N GLU A 356 7.07 0.69 -6.61
CA GLU A 356 7.08 -0.57 -7.35
C GLU A 356 6.66 -0.35 -8.81
N GLN A 357 5.55 0.35 -9.06
CA GLN A 357 5.05 0.59 -10.41
C GLN A 357 5.95 1.50 -11.25
N LYS A 358 6.48 2.57 -10.67
CA LYS A 358 7.26 3.59 -11.41
C LYS A 358 8.72 3.20 -11.59
N TYR A 359 9.33 2.58 -10.57
CA TYR A 359 10.77 2.33 -10.51
C TYR A 359 11.14 0.84 -10.44
N GLY A 360 10.18 -0.07 -10.28
CA GLY A 360 10.44 -1.50 -10.11
C GLY A 360 11.15 -1.84 -8.80
N LEU A 361 10.99 -1.00 -7.77
CA LEU A 361 11.58 -1.18 -6.44
C LEU A 361 10.73 -2.16 -5.64
N VAL A 362 11.34 -3.23 -5.13
CA VAL A 362 10.66 -4.21 -4.28
C VAL A 362 10.83 -3.76 -2.84
N MET A 363 9.74 -3.31 -2.22
CA MET A 363 9.73 -2.89 -0.83
C MET A 363 9.04 -3.91 0.06
N MET A 364 9.48 -3.97 1.33
CA MET A 364 8.91 -4.89 2.29
C MET A 364 7.60 -4.34 2.85
N GLU A 365 6.62 -5.20 3.08
CA GLU A 365 5.41 -4.82 3.81
C GLU A 365 5.75 -4.44 5.26
N SER A 366 5.16 -3.35 5.73
CA SER A 366 5.32 -2.94 7.12
C SER A 366 4.34 -3.74 7.97
N HIS A 367 4.81 -4.77 8.67
CA HIS A 367 4.02 -5.49 9.69
C HIS A 367 3.97 -4.70 11.00
N LEU A 368 3.58 -3.43 10.94
CA LEU A 368 3.27 -2.65 12.14
C LEU A 368 1.86 -3.03 12.59
N PRO A 369 1.61 -3.24 13.91
CA PRO A 369 0.27 -3.47 14.41
C PRO A 369 -0.63 -2.34 13.92
N SER A 370 -1.69 -2.68 13.21
CA SER A 370 -2.69 -1.76 12.67
C SER A 370 -3.59 -1.15 13.76
N GLN A 371 -3.08 -1.02 14.99
CA GLN A 371 -3.67 -0.18 16.03
C GLN A 371 -3.54 1.27 15.59
N THR A 372 -4.40 1.65 14.63
CA THR A 372 -4.73 3.02 14.30
C THR A 372 -5.07 3.71 15.62
N LEU A 373 -4.24 4.67 15.99
CA LEU A 373 -4.35 5.53 17.16
C LEU A 373 -5.55 6.50 17.05
N GLU A 374 -6.66 6.10 16.43
CA GLU A 374 -7.94 6.70 16.76
C GLU A 374 -8.17 6.31 18.22
N GLN A 375 -7.91 7.26 19.14
CA GLN A 375 -7.97 7.14 20.61
C GLN A 375 -9.38 6.72 21.09
N GLY A 376 -9.79 5.51 20.76
CA GLY A 376 -11.05 4.91 21.14
C GLY A 376 -10.80 3.61 21.90
N LEU A 377 -11.69 3.31 22.85
CA LEU A 377 -11.74 2.01 23.50
C LEU A 377 -11.89 0.91 22.44
N ASP A 378 -11.11 -0.16 22.54
CA ASP A 378 -11.26 -1.34 21.70
C ASP A 378 -12.62 -2.00 21.96
N VAL A 379 -13.23 -2.56 20.91
CA VAL A 379 -14.49 -3.31 20.98
C VAL A 379 -14.41 -4.43 22.02
N LEU A 380 -13.25 -5.07 22.19
CA LEU A 380 -13.05 -6.11 23.21
C LEU A 380 -13.13 -5.55 24.64
N GLU A 381 -12.58 -4.37 24.89
CA GLU A 381 -12.64 -3.71 26.19
C GLU A 381 -14.07 -3.25 26.50
N ILE A 382 -14.76 -2.68 25.50
CA ILE A 382 -16.17 -2.30 25.59
C ILE A 382 -17.05 -3.53 25.87
N MET A 383 -16.81 -4.64 25.17
CA MET A 383 -17.54 -5.90 25.34
C MET A 383 -17.40 -6.42 26.78
N ARG A 384 -16.17 -6.47 27.33
CA ARG A 384 -15.93 -6.91 28.71
C ARG A 384 -16.61 -6.01 29.74
N ASN A 385 -16.62 -4.70 29.48
CA ASN A 385 -17.15 -3.68 30.40
C ASN A 385 -18.45 -3.03 29.90
N ILE A 386 -19.32 -3.80 29.24
CA ILE A 386 -20.54 -3.25 28.60
C ILE A 386 -21.44 -2.50 29.61
N HIS A 387 -21.50 -2.96 30.85
CA HIS A 387 -22.26 -2.34 31.93
C HIS A 387 -21.76 -0.92 32.29
N VAL A 388 -20.44 -0.69 32.21
CA VAL A 388 -19.83 0.63 32.40
C VAL A 388 -20.07 1.49 31.16
N PHE A 389 -19.85 0.92 29.97
CA PHE A 389 -20.00 1.62 28.70
C PHE A 389 -21.41 2.21 28.53
N VAL A 390 -22.43 1.36 28.68
CA VAL A 390 -23.84 1.71 28.51
C VAL A 390 -24.31 2.78 29.52
N SER A 391 -23.65 2.87 30.68
CA SER A 391 -23.96 3.86 31.73
C SER A 391 -23.22 5.19 31.55
N ARG A 392 -21.98 5.14 31.01
CA ARG A 392 -21.10 6.31 30.84
C ARG A 392 -21.21 6.97 29.48
N TYR A 393 -21.71 6.28 28.45
CA TYR A 393 -21.83 6.81 27.10
C TYR A 393 -23.29 7.08 26.73
N LEU A 394 -23.49 8.12 25.93
CA LEU A 394 -24.77 8.52 25.36
C LEU A 394 -24.78 8.19 23.87
N TYR A 395 -25.86 7.58 23.43
CA TYR A 395 -26.06 7.22 22.03
C TYR A 395 -26.74 8.36 21.27
N ASN A 396 -26.20 8.68 20.09
CA ASN A 396 -26.84 9.54 19.09
C ASN A 396 -27.30 8.67 17.91
N LEU A 397 -28.61 8.66 17.66
CA LEU A 397 -29.24 7.81 16.65
C LEU A 397 -28.89 8.24 15.23
N ASN A 398 -28.77 9.55 15.00
CA ASN A 398 -28.62 10.15 13.68
C ASN A 398 -27.19 10.00 13.16
N ASN A 399 -26.21 10.37 13.98
CA ASN A 399 -24.81 10.30 13.60
C ASN A 399 -24.19 8.92 13.83
N GLN A 400 -24.88 8.03 14.55
CA GLN A 400 -24.36 6.72 14.98
C GLN A 400 -23.01 6.89 15.71
N VAL A 401 -23.02 7.71 16.75
CA VAL A 401 -21.86 8.01 17.59
C VAL A 401 -22.22 7.83 19.05
N PHE A 402 -21.32 7.23 19.82
CA PHE A 402 -21.38 7.28 21.29
C PHE A 402 -20.49 8.40 21.79
N VAL A 403 -21.00 9.19 22.73
CA VAL A 403 -20.25 10.27 23.38
C VAL A 403 -20.20 10.03 24.89
N GLU A 404 -19.02 10.14 25.48
CA GLU A 404 -18.84 10.02 26.93
C GLU A 404 -19.58 11.14 27.69
N ARG A 405 -20.33 10.80 28.74
CA ARG A 405 -21.12 11.75 29.58
C ARG A 405 -20.24 12.76 30.30
N THR A 406 -19.14 12.27 30.87
CA THR A 406 -18.20 13.07 31.66
C THR A 406 -16.83 12.45 31.52
N SER A 407 -15.83 13.23 31.12
CA SER A 407 -14.43 12.81 31.12
C SER A 407 -13.63 13.60 32.15
N ASN A 408 -12.63 12.95 32.76
CA ASN A 408 -11.61 13.65 33.53
C ASN A 408 -10.62 14.41 32.62
N ASN A 409 -10.61 14.08 31.32
CA ASN A 409 -9.76 14.71 30.32
C ASN A 409 -10.39 15.99 29.75
N LYS A 410 -9.58 16.80 29.06
CA LYS A 410 -10.05 18.02 28.37
C LYS A 410 -11.01 17.74 27.21
N HIS A 411 -11.03 16.51 26.70
CA HIS A 411 -11.85 16.07 25.57
C HIS A 411 -12.72 14.88 26.00
N LEU A 412 -13.91 14.78 25.42
CA LEU A 412 -14.80 13.63 25.57
C LEU A 412 -14.42 12.56 24.56
N ASN A 413 -14.38 11.29 25.00
CA ASN A 413 -14.16 10.18 24.08
C ASN A 413 -15.40 9.94 23.22
N THR A 414 -15.20 9.78 21.91
CA THR A 414 -16.27 9.46 20.94
C THR A 414 -15.99 8.14 20.25
N ILE A 415 -17.02 7.31 20.08
CA ILE A 415 -16.91 6.04 19.36
C ILE A 415 -17.78 6.12 18.10
N ASN A 416 -17.10 5.98 16.96
CA ASN A 416 -17.70 6.04 15.64
C ASN A 416 -17.68 4.67 14.96
N ILE A 417 -18.44 4.53 13.87
CA ILE A 417 -18.46 3.32 13.03
C ILE A 417 -17.04 2.94 12.56
N ARG A 418 -16.19 3.92 12.23
CA ARG A 418 -14.80 3.68 11.79
C ARG A 418 -13.95 3.02 12.87
N HIS A 419 -14.10 3.43 14.13
CA HIS A 419 -13.35 2.87 15.27
C HIS A 419 -13.69 1.39 15.45
N ILE A 420 -14.99 1.06 15.34
CA ILE A 420 -15.46 -0.32 15.40
C ILE A 420 -14.96 -1.12 14.19
N ALA A 421 -15.03 -0.56 12.97
CA ALA A 421 -14.51 -1.23 11.78
C ALA A 421 -13.00 -1.53 11.86
N ASN A 422 -12.22 -0.63 12.47
CA ASN A 422 -10.79 -0.84 12.71
C ASN A 422 -10.53 -1.95 13.73
N SER A 423 -11.33 -2.00 14.80
CA SER A 423 -11.27 -3.07 15.81
C SER A 423 -11.63 -4.43 15.21
N ILE A 424 -12.67 -4.48 14.37
CA ILE A 424 -13.07 -5.69 13.62
C ILE A 424 -11.98 -6.11 12.63
N ARG A 425 -11.28 -5.17 11.99
CA ARG A 425 -10.14 -5.49 11.11
C ARG A 425 -8.99 -6.15 11.88
N THR A 426 -8.80 -5.75 13.14
CA THR A 426 -7.68 -6.21 13.96
C THR A 426 -7.91 -7.61 14.51
N HIS A 427 -9.09 -7.89 15.11
CA HIS A 427 -9.35 -9.22 15.70
C HIS A 427 -10.35 -10.09 14.92
N GLY A 428 -10.76 -9.65 13.73
CA GLY A 428 -11.62 -10.38 12.83
C GLY A 428 -13.11 -10.22 13.11
N ILE A 429 -13.92 -10.68 12.14
CA ILE A 429 -15.37 -10.52 12.15
C ILE A 429 -16.08 -11.34 13.25
N GLY A 430 -15.42 -12.40 13.77
CA GLY A 430 -15.95 -13.25 14.84
C GLY A 430 -16.23 -12.52 16.17
N ILE A 431 -15.62 -11.35 16.40
CA ILE A 431 -15.95 -10.51 17.56
C ILE A 431 -17.42 -10.06 17.54
N MET A 432 -18.00 -9.88 16.36
CA MET A 432 -19.38 -9.40 16.21
C MET A 432 -20.37 -10.34 16.92
N ASN A 433 -20.33 -11.63 16.59
CA ASN A 433 -21.19 -12.65 17.21
C ASN A 433 -20.96 -12.75 18.72
N THR A 434 -19.69 -12.69 19.16
CA THR A 434 -19.34 -12.71 20.58
C THR A 434 -19.92 -11.50 21.32
N THR A 435 -19.84 -10.32 20.70
CA THR A 435 -20.34 -9.08 21.32
C THR A 435 -21.87 -9.05 21.41
N VAL A 436 -22.57 -9.59 20.40
CA VAL A 436 -24.03 -9.76 20.46
C VAL A 436 -24.42 -10.70 21.61
N ASN A 437 -23.67 -11.78 21.85
CA ASN A 437 -23.91 -12.69 22.98
C ASN A 437 -23.69 -12.00 24.35
N PHE A 438 -22.60 -11.25 24.52
CA PHE A 438 -22.41 -10.46 25.76
C PHE A 438 -23.51 -9.41 25.96
N THR A 439 -23.98 -8.79 24.88
CA THR A 439 -25.11 -7.87 24.93
C THR A 439 -26.39 -8.59 25.35
N PHE A 440 -26.66 -9.78 24.82
CA PHE A 440 -27.79 -10.62 25.22
C PHE A 440 -27.75 -10.94 26.72
N GLN A 441 -26.60 -11.35 27.25
CA GLN A 441 -26.44 -11.62 28.69
C GLN A 441 -26.68 -10.37 29.56
N PHE A 442 -26.21 -9.22 29.10
CA PHE A 442 -26.46 -7.94 29.75
C PHE A 442 -27.96 -7.58 29.74
N LEU A 443 -28.62 -7.71 28.58
CA LEU A 443 -30.06 -7.47 28.42
C LEU A 443 -30.87 -8.37 29.34
N ARG A 444 -30.54 -9.67 29.45
CA ARG A 444 -31.24 -10.60 30.36
C ARG A 444 -31.23 -10.11 31.80
N LYS A 445 -30.08 -9.64 32.31
CA LYS A 445 -29.97 -9.07 33.67
C LYS A 445 -30.79 -7.80 33.82
N LYS A 446 -30.80 -6.93 32.81
CA LYS A 446 -31.56 -5.67 32.81
C LYS A 446 -33.06 -5.90 32.73
N PHE A 447 -33.50 -6.85 31.93
CA PHE A 447 -34.90 -7.22 31.82
C PHE A 447 -35.44 -7.88 33.09
N PHE A 448 -34.61 -8.61 33.84
CA PHE A 448 -35.00 -9.10 35.17
C PHE A 448 -35.34 -7.95 36.12
N ILE A 449 -34.49 -6.92 36.19
CA ILE A 449 -34.73 -5.71 36.99
C ILE A 449 -35.96 -4.94 36.49
N PHE A 450 -36.11 -4.84 35.17
CA PHE A 450 -37.28 -4.23 34.52
C PHE A 450 -38.58 -4.93 34.91
N SER A 451 -38.61 -6.27 34.88
CA SER A 451 -39.78 -7.06 35.27
C SER A 451 -40.11 -6.88 36.75
N GLN A 452 -39.10 -6.86 37.62
CA GLN A 452 -39.26 -6.60 39.06
C GLN A 452 -39.88 -5.22 39.31
N PHE A 453 -39.44 -4.18 38.59
CA PHE A 453 -39.99 -2.84 38.68
C PHE A 453 -41.47 -2.77 38.26
N MET A 454 -41.83 -3.45 37.17
CA MET A 454 -43.22 -3.50 36.70
C MET A 454 -44.12 -4.37 37.59
N TYR A 455 -43.54 -5.30 38.36
CA TYR A 455 -44.27 -6.15 39.30
C TYR A 455 -44.61 -5.45 40.62
N ASP A 456 -43.85 -4.41 41.00
CA ASP A 456 -44.07 -3.65 42.22
C ASP A 456 -45.53 -3.16 42.34
N GLU A 457 -46.18 -3.48 43.47
CA GLU A 457 -47.58 -3.16 43.72
C GLU A 457 -47.88 -1.65 43.64
N HIS A 458 -46.94 -0.80 44.04
CA HIS A 458 -47.14 0.65 44.01
C HIS A 458 -47.22 1.20 42.59
N ILE A 459 -46.53 0.57 41.64
CA ILE A 459 -46.52 0.95 40.23
C ILE A 459 -47.68 0.26 39.50
N LYS A 460 -47.82 -1.06 39.69
CA LYS A 460 -48.87 -1.89 39.08
C LYS A 460 -50.27 -1.39 39.41
N SER A 461 -50.55 -1.07 40.67
CA SER A 461 -51.88 -0.60 41.10
C SER A 461 -52.26 0.76 40.50
N ARG A 462 -51.28 1.66 40.27
CA ARG A 462 -51.50 2.96 39.64
C ARG A 462 -51.68 2.83 38.12
N LEU A 463 -50.89 1.99 37.46
CA LEU A 463 -51.05 1.70 36.03
C LEU A 463 -52.42 1.10 35.71
N ILE A 464 -52.91 0.17 36.54
CA ILE A 464 -54.24 -0.42 36.36
C ILE A 464 -55.36 0.62 36.55
N LYS A 465 -55.23 1.53 37.52
CA LYS A 465 -56.18 2.63 37.74
C LYS A 465 -56.22 3.62 36.56
N ASP A 466 -55.07 3.92 35.98
CA ASP A 466 -54.97 4.81 34.82
C ASP A 466 -55.47 4.15 33.53
N TRP A 467 -55.21 2.85 33.37
CA TRP A 467 -55.74 2.07 32.27
C TRP A 467 -57.26 1.93 32.31
N LYS A 468 -57.82 1.63 33.50
CA LYS A 468 -59.27 1.55 33.70
C LYS A 468 -59.96 2.87 33.36
N PHE A 469 -59.39 3.98 33.79
CA PHE A 469 -59.92 5.30 33.46
C PHE A 469 -59.84 5.63 31.95
N PHE A 470 -58.77 5.24 31.27
CA PHE A 470 -58.67 5.42 29.81
C PHE A 470 -59.78 4.64 29.10
N ARG A 471 -60.01 3.37 29.47
CA ARG A 471 -61.14 2.59 28.93
C ARG A 471 -62.51 3.18 29.26
N GLU A 472 -62.70 3.77 30.43
CA GLU A 472 -64.00 4.34 30.81
C GLU A 472 -64.27 5.71 30.14
N ASN A 473 -63.23 6.50 29.88
CA ASN A 473 -63.36 7.89 29.39
C ASN A 473 -62.84 8.14 27.96
N HIS A 474 -62.46 7.09 27.22
CA HIS A 474 -61.97 7.21 25.84
C HIS A 474 -62.96 7.91 24.89
N MET A 475 -64.28 7.78 25.13
CA MET A 475 -65.31 8.46 24.33
C MET A 475 -65.48 9.95 24.67
N GLN A 476 -65.16 10.38 25.90
CA GLN A 476 -65.28 11.78 26.33
C GLN A 476 -64.04 12.62 26.04
N THR A 477 -62.89 11.96 25.81
CA THR A 477 -61.58 12.62 25.65
C THR A 477 -61.08 12.56 24.21
N ASP A 478 -61.97 12.31 23.23
CA ASP A 478 -61.62 12.20 21.80
C ASP A 478 -60.52 11.15 21.54
N GLN A 479 -60.57 10.02 22.28
CA GLN A 479 -59.56 8.95 22.29
C GLN A 479 -58.13 9.38 22.71
N LYS A 480 -57.93 10.59 23.25
CA LYS A 480 -56.61 11.08 23.67
C LYS A 480 -56.35 10.84 25.15
N TYR A 481 -55.14 10.41 25.50
CA TYR A 481 -54.73 10.29 26.90
C TYR A 481 -54.45 11.68 27.53
N PRO A 482 -55.12 12.08 28.64
CA PRO A 482 -54.93 13.41 29.23
C PRO A 482 -53.52 13.65 29.79
N PHE A 483 -52.89 14.77 29.39
CA PHE A 483 -51.57 15.17 29.90
C PHE A 483 -51.54 15.40 31.42
N GLU A 484 -52.58 16.01 31.98
CA GLU A 484 -52.65 16.31 33.43
C GLU A 484 -52.54 15.06 34.29
N ARG A 485 -52.97 13.91 33.77
CA ARG A 485 -52.93 12.65 34.49
C ARG A 485 -51.55 12.03 34.47
N GLY A 486 -50.84 12.10 33.34
CA GLY A 486 -49.42 11.74 33.25
C GLY A 486 -48.54 12.58 34.20
N ASP A 487 -48.83 13.87 34.33
CA ASP A 487 -48.13 14.76 35.27
C ASP A 487 -48.47 14.43 36.74
N LYS A 488 -49.74 14.16 37.05
CA LYS A 488 -50.16 13.68 38.39
C LYS A 488 -49.50 12.36 38.76
N PHE A 489 -49.33 11.44 37.81
CA PHE A 489 -48.63 10.17 38.02
C PHE A 489 -47.15 10.40 38.32
N ASN A 490 -46.46 11.24 37.54
CA ASN A 490 -45.06 11.59 37.75
C ASN A 490 -44.84 12.26 39.14
N LYS A 491 -45.67 13.25 39.49
CA LYS A 491 -45.68 13.89 40.83
C LYS A 491 -46.01 12.90 41.96
N GLY A 492 -46.93 11.97 41.72
CA GLY A 492 -47.31 10.94 42.68
C GLY A 492 -46.21 9.92 42.94
N ILE A 493 -45.33 9.66 41.97
CA ILE A 493 -44.17 8.78 42.15
C ILE A 493 -43.02 9.48 42.86
N ARG A 494 -42.79 10.77 42.60
CA ARG A 494 -41.80 11.56 43.38
C ARG A 494 -42.08 11.58 44.89
N LYS A 495 -43.36 11.46 45.29
CA LYS A 495 -43.78 11.37 46.70
C LYS A 495 -43.51 10.01 47.37
N LEU A 496 -43.24 8.94 46.60
CA LEU A 496 -42.99 7.59 47.15
C LEU A 496 -41.56 7.43 47.72
N GLY A 497 -40.64 8.33 47.37
CA GLY A 497 -39.27 8.33 47.88
C GLY A 497 -38.29 8.81 46.82
N VAL A 498 -37.26 9.53 47.27
CA VAL A 498 -36.11 9.95 46.48
C VAL A 498 -34.90 9.20 47.04
N THR A 499 -34.10 8.62 46.16
CA THR A 499 -32.86 7.93 46.57
C THR A 499 -31.79 8.90 47.08
N PRO A 500 -30.75 8.44 47.80
CA PRO A 500 -29.69 9.30 48.32
C PRO A 500 -28.96 10.14 47.25
N GLU A 501 -29.03 9.76 45.97
CA GLU A 501 -28.49 10.53 44.83
C GLU A 501 -29.43 11.61 44.27
N GLY A 502 -30.66 11.73 44.80
CA GLY A 502 -31.65 12.70 44.33
C GLY A 502 -32.58 12.20 43.23
N ASP A 503 -32.44 10.94 42.79
CA ASP A 503 -33.23 10.35 41.72
C ASP A 503 -34.54 9.73 42.24
N SER A 504 -35.65 9.98 41.52
CA SER A 504 -36.93 9.31 41.77
C SER A 504 -36.90 7.88 41.21
N TYR A 505 -37.80 7.01 41.71
CA TYR A 505 -37.98 5.66 41.15
C TYR A 505 -38.22 5.66 39.62
N LEU A 506 -38.84 6.71 39.09
CA LEU A 506 -39.10 6.86 37.66
C LEU A 506 -37.86 7.34 36.89
N ASP A 507 -36.95 8.09 37.52
CA ASP A 507 -35.64 8.44 36.96
C ASP A 507 -34.72 7.22 36.85
N GLN A 508 -34.76 6.34 37.84
CA GLN A 508 -34.06 5.05 37.79
C GLN A 508 -34.60 4.19 36.66
N PHE A 509 -35.93 4.12 36.51
CA PHE A 509 -36.56 3.37 35.42
C PHE A 509 -36.21 3.96 34.04
N ARG A 510 -36.25 5.29 33.88
CA ARG A 510 -35.77 5.97 32.66
C ARG A 510 -34.35 5.55 32.34
N THR A 511 -33.47 5.59 33.35
CA THR A 511 -32.05 5.21 33.19
C THR A 511 -31.91 3.74 32.77
N GLN A 512 -32.69 2.82 33.33
CA GLN A 512 -32.70 1.42 32.88
C GLN A 512 -33.13 1.29 31.41
N VAL A 513 -34.20 1.99 31.00
CA VAL A 513 -34.68 1.98 29.61
C VAL A 513 -33.63 2.57 28.66
N THR A 514 -32.99 3.68 29.05
CA THR A 514 -31.87 4.26 28.30
C THR A 514 -30.70 3.29 28.18
N GLN A 515 -30.34 2.57 29.26
CA GLN A 515 -29.27 1.59 29.22
C GLN A 515 -29.58 0.41 28.29
N ILE A 516 -30.83 -0.09 28.30
CA ILE A 516 -31.29 -1.10 27.34
C ILE A 516 -31.14 -0.59 25.91
N GLY A 517 -31.59 0.63 25.62
CA GLY A 517 -31.50 1.18 24.27
C GLY A 517 -30.07 1.54 23.83
N ASN A 518 -29.20 1.97 24.75
CA ASN A 518 -27.77 2.15 24.49
C ASN A 518 -27.10 0.83 24.11
N ALA A 519 -27.47 -0.28 24.77
CA ALA A 519 -26.99 -1.62 24.40
C ALA A 519 -27.45 -2.02 22.98
N MET A 520 -28.70 -1.72 22.62
CA MET A 520 -29.20 -1.93 21.25
C MET A 520 -28.52 -1.01 20.23
N GLY A 521 -28.24 0.24 20.59
CA GLY A 521 -27.46 1.18 19.78
C GLY A 521 -26.03 0.69 19.54
N TYR A 522 -25.44 0.00 20.53
CA TYR A 522 -24.12 -0.61 20.39
C TYR A 522 -24.13 -1.77 19.40
N VAL A 523 -25.10 -2.68 19.50
CA VAL A 523 -25.30 -3.76 18.50
C VAL A 523 -25.51 -3.18 17.11
N ARG A 524 -26.26 -2.08 16.99
CA ARG A 524 -26.43 -1.36 15.72
C ARG A 524 -25.09 -0.89 15.16
N MET A 525 -24.27 -0.26 16.00
CA MET A 525 -22.98 0.28 15.57
C MET A 525 -22.00 -0.81 15.18
N ILE A 526 -22.03 -1.95 15.88
CA ILE A 526 -21.24 -3.14 15.51
C ILE A 526 -21.66 -3.66 14.14
N ARG A 527 -22.96 -3.80 13.90
CA ARG A 527 -23.48 -4.18 12.59
C ARG A 527 -23.00 -3.22 11.49
N SER A 528 -23.13 -1.92 11.72
CA SER A 528 -22.68 -0.90 10.75
C SER A 528 -21.16 -0.91 10.55
N GLY A 529 -20.38 -1.15 11.61
CA GLY A 529 -18.92 -1.29 11.52
C GLY A 529 -18.48 -2.54 10.78
N GLY A 530 -19.18 -3.67 11.00
CA GLY A 530 -18.99 -4.91 10.25
C GLY A 530 -19.30 -4.73 8.78
N LEU A 531 -20.46 -4.14 8.45
CA LEU A 531 -20.86 -3.85 7.07
C LEU A 531 -19.89 -2.90 6.37
N HIS A 532 -19.38 -1.87 7.05
CA HIS A 532 -18.36 -0.98 6.50
C HIS A 532 -17.03 -1.72 6.23
N CYS A 533 -16.64 -2.67 7.08
CA CYS A 533 -15.47 -3.50 6.85
C CYS A 533 -15.67 -4.43 5.64
N CYS A 534 -16.81 -5.14 5.59
CA CYS A 534 -17.14 -6.05 4.48
C CYS A 534 -17.28 -5.30 3.15
N SER A 535 -17.91 -4.11 3.15
CA SER A 535 -18.09 -3.30 1.94
C SER A 535 -16.76 -2.89 1.31
N ASN A 536 -15.75 -2.55 2.13
CA ASN A 536 -14.42 -2.25 1.60
C ASN A 536 -13.74 -3.48 0.98
N ALA A 537 -13.97 -4.68 1.53
CA ALA A 537 -13.42 -5.92 1.00
C ALA A 537 -14.16 -6.37 -0.29
N ILE A 538 -15.48 -6.18 -0.34
CA ILE A 538 -16.37 -6.62 -1.42
C ILE A 538 -16.36 -5.66 -2.61
N ARG A 539 -15.79 -4.45 -2.50
CA ARG A 539 -15.74 -3.46 -3.59
C ARG A 539 -15.15 -3.99 -4.91
N PHE A 540 -14.38 -5.07 -4.85
CA PHE A 540 -13.73 -5.71 -6.00
C PHE A 540 -14.55 -6.86 -6.61
N ILE A 541 -15.69 -7.23 -6.01
CA ILE A 541 -16.60 -8.27 -6.48
C ILE A 541 -17.74 -7.60 -7.25
N PRO A 542 -17.88 -7.85 -8.56
CA PRO A 542 -18.90 -7.20 -9.40
C PRO A 542 -20.34 -7.55 -9.01
N ASP A 543 -20.58 -8.81 -8.67
CA ASP A 543 -21.90 -9.33 -8.28
C ASP A 543 -21.78 -10.26 -7.07
N LEU A 544 -22.63 -10.03 -6.08
CA LEU A 544 -22.71 -10.82 -4.84
C LEU A 544 -23.69 -11.99 -4.95
N GLU A 545 -24.56 -11.99 -5.96
CA GLU A 545 -25.57 -13.02 -6.18
C GLU A 545 -25.05 -14.13 -7.13
N ASP A 546 -24.14 -13.78 -8.05
CA ASP A 546 -23.48 -14.73 -8.98
C ASP A 546 -21.96 -14.75 -8.81
N ILE A 547 -21.50 -15.41 -7.74
CA ILE A 547 -20.07 -15.57 -7.46
C ILE A 547 -19.54 -16.78 -8.24
N VAL A 548 -18.77 -16.52 -9.30
CA VAL A 548 -18.07 -17.57 -10.06
C VAL A 548 -17.08 -18.31 -9.16
N SER A 549 -17.15 -19.63 -9.13
CA SER A 549 -16.20 -20.50 -8.43
C SER A 549 -14.83 -20.47 -9.12
N PHE A 550 -13.84 -19.84 -8.49
CA PHE A 550 -12.49 -19.74 -9.06
C PHE A 550 -11.78 -21.09 -9.09
N SER A 551 -12.10 -21.99 -8.16
CA SER A 551 -11.59 -23.37 -8.12
C SER A 551 -12.00 -24.17 -9.35
N ASP A 552 -13.24 -24.02 -9.81
CA ASP A 552 -13.77 -24.77 -10.95
C ASP A 552 -13.17 -24.24 -12.26
N ALA A 553 -13.08 -22.92 -12.41
CA ALA A 553 -12.41 -22.28 -13.55
C ALA A 553 -10.91 -22.65 -13.64
N CYS A 554 -10.20 -22.73 -12.51
CA CYS A 554 -8.79 -23.17 -12.49
C CYS A 554 -8.61 -24.66 -12.80
N SER A 555 -9.65 -25.47 -12.52
CA SER A 555 -9.66 -26.90 -12.83
C SER A 555 -9.96 -27.15 -14.31
N GLU A 556 -10.82 -26.35 -14.91
CA GLU A 556 -11.14 -26.39 -16.35
C GLU A 556 -9.94 -25.96 -17.23
N GLU A 557 -9.18 -24.95 -16.80
CA GLU A 557 -7.96 -24.47 -17.50
C GLU A 557 -6.71 -25.35 -17.26
N GLY A 558 -6.79 -26.38 -16.41
CA GLY A 558 -5.68 -27.30 -16.16
C GLY A 558 -4.48 -26.67 -15.44
N LEU A 559 -4.71 -25.69 -14.55
CA LEU A 559 -3.65 -25.00 -13.81
C LEU A 559 -3.03 -25.89 -12.71
N ALA A 560 -1.85 -25.49 -12.22
CA ALA A 560 -1.09 -26.21 -11.19
C ALA A 560 -1.90 -26.42 -9.89
N GLN A 561 -1.61 -27.49 -9.15
CA GLN A 561 -2.32 -27.84 -7.91
C GLN A 561 -2.22 -26.74 -6.85
N GLU A 562 -1.10 -26.01 -6.82
CA GLU A 562 -0.88 -24.88 -5.91
C GLU A 562 -1.85 -23.73 -6.22
N THR A 563 -2.12 -23.46 -7.51
CA THR A 563 -3.08 -22.45 -7.96
C THR A 563 -4.51 -22.86 -7.62
N GLN A 564 -4.85 -24.14 -7.77
CA GLN A 564 -6.17 -24.67 -7.38
C GLN A 564 -6.39 -24.58 -5.86
N ALA A 565 -5.35 -24.88 -5.04
CA ALA A 565 -5.42 -24.72 -3.60
C ALA A 565 -5.59 -23.25 -3.18
N ALA A 566 -4.89 -22.33 -3.85
CA ALA A 566 -5.05 -20.89 -3.63
C ALA A 566 -6.45 -20.40 -4.03
N ALA A 567 -6.97 -20.85 -5.17
CA ALA A 567 -8.32 -20.53 -5.65
C ALA A 567 -9.39 -21.01 -4.66
N LYS A 568 -9.28 -22.25 -4.15
CA LYS A 568 -10.18 -22.78 -3.13
C LYS A 568 -10.16 -21.97 -1.83
N ASN A 569 -8.98 -21.51 -1.41
CA ASN A 569 -8.86 -20.62 -0.25
C ASN A 569 -9.54 -19.26 -0.51
N LEU A 570 -9.37 -18.71 -1.71
CA LEU A 570 -10.03 -17.47 -2.12
C LEU A 570 -11.56 -17.65 -2.14
N ASP A 571 -12.07 -18.72 -2.73
CA ASP A 571 -13.51 -19.03 -2.75
C ASP A 571 -14.08 -19.17 -1.34
N ASN A 572 -13.36 -19.83 -0.42
CA ASN A 572 -13.76 -19.92 0.98
C ASN A 572 -13.83 -18.55 1.65
N VAL A 573 -12.86 -17.66 1.39
CA VAL A 573 -12.84 -16.30 1.94
C VAL A 573 -13.98 -15.45 1.35
N ILE A 574 -14.21 -15.53 0.04
CA ILE A 574 -15.30 -14.81 -0.63
C ILE A 574 -16.66 -15.29 -0.10
N ASN A 575 -16.86 -16.60 -0.01
CA ASN A 575 -18.07 -17.19 0.56
C ASN A 575 -18.29 -16.76 2.01
N ASN A 576 -17.23 -16.71 2.83
CA ASN A 576 -17.33 -16.20 4.18
C ASN A 576 -17.68 -14.70 4.22
N LEU A 577 -17.11 -13.87 3.34
CA LEU A 577 -17.45 -12.45 3.25
C LEU A 577 -18.89 -12.23 2.81
N ALA A 578 -19.36 -12.98 1.81
CA ALA A 578 -20.74 -12.93 1.31
C ALA A 578 -21.75 -13.37 2.38
N LYS A 579 -21.49 -14.50 3.06
CA LYS A 579 -22.32 -14.96 4.20
C LYS A 579 -22.38 -13.94 5.31
N ASN A 580 -21.24 -13.38 5.73
CA ASN A 580 -21.22 -12.37 6.78
C ASN A 580 -21.89 -11.04 6.37
N PHE A 581 -21.88 -10.71 5.07
CA PHE A 581 -22.63 -9.57 4.54
C PHE A 581 -24.15 -9.78 4.63
N ALA A 582 -24.62 -10.99 4.33
CA ALA A 582 -26.04 -11.37 4.45
C ALA A 582 -26.49 -11.54 5.91
N GLU A 583 -25.75 -12.33 6.71
CA GLU A 583 -26.06 -12.64 8.13
C GLU A 583 -25.99 -11.41 9.04
N GLY A 584 -25.17 -10.41 8.69
CA GLY A 584 -25.06 -9.15 9.43
C GLY A 584 -26.36 -8.34 9.50
N THR A 585 -27.40 -8.73 8.76
CA THR A 585 -28.67 -7.99 8.69
C THR A 585 -29.71 -8.37 9.76
N GLU A 586 -29.59 -9.52 10.43
CA GLU A 586 -30.67 -10.09 11.26
C GLU A 586 -30.47 -10.03 12.79
N TYR A 587 -29.40 -9.41 13.32
CA TYR A 587 -29.13 -9.41 14.77
C TYR A 587 -30.27 -8.84 15.63
N PHE A 588 -31.01 -7.84 15.14
CA PHE A 588 -32.17 -7.30 15.84
C PHE A 588 -33.31 -8.31 15.92
N LYS A 589 -33.56 -9.03 14.83
CA LYS A 589 -34.59 -10.07 14.76
C LYS A 589 -34.27 -11.21 15.71
N MET A 590 -33.04 -11.72 15.68
CA MET A 590 -32.57 -12.75 16.62
C MET A 590 -32.77 -12.32 18.09
N LEU A 591 -32.41 -11.09 18.45
CA LEU A 591 -32.60 -10.59 19.82
C LEU A 591 -34.08 -10.39 20.19
N VAL A 592 -34.95 -10.05 19.24
CA VAL A 592 -36.40 -9.96 19.50
C VAL A 592 -36.99 -11.36 19.66
N ASP A 593 -36.69 -12.29 18.75
CA ASP A 593 -37.27 -13.63 18.68
C ASP A 593 -36.90 -14.49 19.89
N VAL A 594 -35.68 -14.33 20.43
CA VAL A 594 -35.24 -15.08 21.62
C VAL A 594 -35.96 -14.60 22.89
N PHE A 595 -36.19 -13.29 23.05
CA PHE A 595 -36.83 -12.75 24.26
C PHE A 595 -38.36 -12.73 24.17
N ALA A 596 -38.95 -12.48 22.99
CA ALA A 596 -40.39 -12.38 22.80
C ALA A 596 -41.23 -13.52 23.44
N PRO A 597 -40.90 -14.81 23.28
CA PRO A 597 -41.70 -15.90 23.86
C PRO A 597 -41.69 -15.89 25.39
N GLU A 598 -40.56 -15.56 26.03
CA GLU A 598 -40.45 -15.52 27.49
C GLU A 598 -41.24 -14.34 28.09
N PHE A 599 -41.24 -13.18 27.43
CA PHE A 599 -41.94 -12.00 27.91
C PHE A 599 -43.44 -12.01 27.62
N ARG A 600 -43.88 -12.77 26.61
CA ARG A 600 -45.30 -12.93 26.26
C ARG A 600 -46.01 -14.07 27.01
N ASP A 601 -45.27 -14.84 27.82
CA ASP A 601 -45.85 -15.88 28.66
C ASP A 601 -46.87 -15.31 29.66
N SER A 602 -47.91 -16.09 29.92
CA SER A 602 -48.98 -15.88 30.90
C SER A 602 -48.48 -15.47 32.30
N LYS A 603 -47.29 -15.91 32.70
CA LYS A 603 -46.65 -15.55 33.98
C LYS A 603 -46.30 -14.07 34.08
N ASN A 604 -46.12 -13.39 32.95
CA ASN A 604 -45.68 -11.99 32.87
C ASN A 604 -46.82 -11.02 32.52
N MET A 605 -48.03 -11.27 33.03
CA MET A 605 -49.20 -10.40 32.77
C MET A 605 -48.99 -8.92 33.14
N HIS A 606 -48.15 -8.61 34.15
CA HIS A 606 -47.87 -7.23 34.57
C HIS A 606 -47.20 -6.39 33.49
N LEU A 607 -46.49 -7.03 32.54
CA LEU A 607 -45.83 -6.34 31.43
C LEU A 607 -46.80 -5.87 30.34
N ARG A 608 -48.02 -6.46 30.28
CA ARG A 608 -49.06 -6.04 29.34
C ARG A 608 -49.53 -4.59 29.53
N ASN A 609 -49.23 -3.97 30.67
CA ASN A 609 -49.59 -2.58 30.95
C ASN A 609 -48.43 -1.59 30.73
N PHE A 610 -47.31 -2.01 30.13
CA PHE A 610 -46.13 -1.15 29.95
C PHE A 610 -46.42 0.09 29.10
N PHE A 611 -47.22 -0.01 28.04
CA PHE A 611 -47.55 1.15 27.20
C PHE A 611 -48.24 2.30 27.98
N VAL A 612 -48.88 2.01 29.12
CA VAL A 612 -49.52 2.99 30.02
C VAL A 612 -48.50 3.79 30.85
N ILE A 613 -47.31 3.23 31.09
CA ILE A 613 -46.23 3.95 31.81
C ILE A 613 -45.45 4.90 30.88
N LEU A 614 -45.61 4.79 29.56
CA LEU A 614 -44.86 5.60 28.60
C LEU A 614 -45.19 7.10 28.66
N PRO A 615 -46.47 7.54 28.72
CA PRO A 615 -46.79 8.96 28.89
C PRO A 615 -46.07 9.64 30.07
N PRO A 616 -46.13 9.15 31.33
CA PRO A 616 -45.39 9.76 32.43
C PRO A 616 -43.86 9.63 32.28
N LEU A 617 -43.37 8.57 31.64
CA LEU A 617 -41.94 8.38 31.39
C LEU A 617 -41.38 9.39 30.38
N THR A 618 -42.14 9.71 29.32
CA THR A 618 -41.74 10.73 28.34
C THR A 618 -41.72 12.13 28.95
N ILE A 619 -42.63 12.46 29.90
CA ILE A 619 -42.58 13.72 30.65
C ILE A 619 -41.28 13.81 31.44
N ASN A 620 -40.95 12.77 32.19
CA ASN A 620 -39.73 12.72 32.98
C ASN A 620 -38.46 12.81 32.10
N PHE A 621 -38.45 12.16 30.94
CA PHE A 621 -37.34 12.26 29.99
C PHE A 621 -37.16 13.68 29.46
N VAL A 622 -38.24 14.36 29.05
CA VAL A 622 -38.14 15.73 28.51
C VAL A 622 -37.69 16.72 29.58
N GLU A 623 -38.19 16.61 30.81
CA GLU A 623 -37.71 17.42 31.95
C GLU A 623 -36.21 17.22 32.20
N HIS A 624 -35.75 15.97 32.14
CA HIS A 624 -34.33 15.65 32.30
C HIS A 624 -33.48 16.16 31.13
N SER A 625 -33.93 15.99 29.87
CA SER A 625 -33.23 16.49 28.68
C SER A 625 -33.01 18.00 28.75
N ILE A 626 -34.04 18.76 29.13
CA ILE A 626 -33.96 20.21 29.29
C ILE A 626 -33.00 20.57 30.42
N SER A 627 -33.07 19.87 31.56
CA SER A 627 -32.12 20.09 32.67
C SER A 627 -30.67 19.85 32.24
N CYS A 628 -30.41 18.80 31.46
CA CYS A 628 -29.09 18.50 30.89
C CYS A 628 -28.60 19.58 29.92
N LYS A 629 -29.48 20.09 29.04
CA LYS A 629 -29.17 21.18 28.09
C LYS A 629 -28.94 22.51 28.81
N GLU A 630 -29.70 22.81 29.86
CA GLU A 630 -29.47 24.00 30.70
C GLU A 630 -28.14 23.93 31.46
N LYS A 631 -27.77 22.75 31.99
CA LYS A 631 -26.46 22.53 32.64
C LYS A 631 -25.30 22.73 31.66
N MET A 632 -25.48 22.35 30.40
CA MET A 632 -24.51 22.60 29.34
C MET A 632 -24.34 24.11 29.06
N ASN A 633 -25.44 24.85 28.93
CA ASN A 633 -25.42 26.31 28.75
C ASN A 633 -24.77 27.04 29.94
N ARG A 634 -24.88 26.49 31.15
CA ARG A 634 -24.25 27.02 32.37
C ARG A 634 -22.78 26.57 32.57
N LYS A 635 -22.18 25.86 31.61
CA LYS A 635 -20.80 25.32 31.67
C LYS A 635 -20.52 24.40 32.87
N ASN A 636 -21.54 23.74 33.42
CA ASN A 636 -21.34 22.77 34.50
C ASN A 636 -20.80 21.45 33.93
N LYS A 637 -19.72 20.93 34.51
CA LYS A 637 -19.03 19.71 34.03
C LYS A 637 -19.79 18.41 34.29
N VAL A 638 -20.67 18.36 35.30
CA VAL A 638 -21.34 17.13 35.74
C VAL A 638 -22.82 17.16 35.32
N GLY A 639 -23.22 16.18 34.51
CA GLY A 639 -24.61 16.01 34.07
C GLY A 639 -25.06 16.89 32.89
N ALA A 640 -24.12 17.50 32.17
CA ALA A 640 -24.37 18.16 30.89
C ALA A 640 -24.37 17.12 29.76
N ALA A 641 -25.46 17.05 29.01
CA ALA A 641 -25.62 16.11 27.89
C ALA A 641 -26.43 16.81 26.79
N PHE A 642 -26.03 16.62 25.52
CA PHE A 642 -26.71 17.24 24.38
C PHE A 642 -27.66 16.27 23.65
N THR A 643 -27.42 14.96 23.72
CA THR A 643 -28.24 13.90 23.10
C THR A 643 -28.36 12.68 24.01
N ASP A 644 -29.55 12.07 24.07
CA ASP A 644 -29.81 10.81 24.79
C ASP A 644 -30.85 9.96 24.05
N ASP A 645 -30.54 9.56 22.81
CA ASP A 645 -31.46 8.79 21.97
C ASP A 645 -31.55 7.31 22.40
N GLY A 646 -30.71 6.88 23.33
CA GLY A 646 -30.78 5.56 23.96
C GLY A 646 -32.15 5.30 24.59
N PHE A 647 -32.79 6.33 25.16
CA PHE A 647 -34.14 6.20 25.71
C PHE A 647 -35.17 5.84 24.62
N ALA A 648 -35.17 6.55 23.49
CA ALA A 648 -36.10 6.31 22.38
C ALA A 648 -35.90 4.91 21.76
N MET A 649 -34.65 4.48 21.58
CA MET A 649 -34.33 3.11 21.13
C MET A 649 -34.80 2.03 22.10
N GLY A 650 -34.64 2.26 23.41
CA GLY A 650 -35.08 1.33 24.44
C GLY A 650 -36.59 1.17 24.47
N VAL A 651 -37.34 2.28 24.40
CA VAL A 651 -38.81 2.26 24.33
C VAL A 651 -39.30 1.51 23.10
N ALA A 652 -38.73 1.79 21.92
CA ALA A 652 -39.11 1.09 20.69
C ALA A 652 -38.84 -0.42 20.77
N TYR A 653 -37.68 -0.81 21.31
CA TYR A 653 -37.34 -2.23 21.48
C TYR A 653 -38.31 -2.95 22.42
N ILE A 654 -38.62 -2.36 23.59
CA ILE A 654 -39.54 -2.96 24.56
C ILE A 654 -40.97 -3.04 24.01
N LEU A 655 -41.43 -2.01 23.28
CA LEU A 655 -42.74 -2.02 22.62
C LEU A 655 -42.86 -3.13 21.57
N LYS A 656 -41.81 -3.40 20.79
CA LYS A 656 -41.78 -4.54 19.85
C LYS A 656 -41.77 -5.88 20.59
N LEU A 657 -40.95 -6.00 21.63
CA LEU A 657 -40.84 -7.22 22.45
C LEU A 657 -42.22 -7.67 22.98
N LEU A 658 -42.96 -6.72 23.54
CA LEU A 658 -44.28 -6.93 24.16
C LEU A 658 -45.46 -6.86 23.17
N ASP A 659 -45.20 -6.50 21.91
CA ASP A 659 -46.20 -6.32 20.85
C ASP A 659 -47.29 -5.27 21.16
N GLN A 660 -46.90 -4.15 21.76
CA GLN A 660 -47.82 -3.12 22.27
C GLN A 660 -47.92 -1.87 21.37
N TYR A 661 -47.52 -1.97 20.11
CA TYR A 661 -47.50 -0.81 19.21
C TYR A 661 -48.88 -0.24 18.96
N SER A 662 -49.87 -1.09 18.65
CA SER A 662 -51.25 -0.66 18.38
C SER A 662 -51.91 -0.06 19.62
N GLU A 663 -51.63 -0.65 20.79
CA GLU A 663 -52.15 -0.16 22.07
C GLU A 663 -51.55 1.21 22.42
N PHE A 664 -50.25 1.43 22.18
CA PHE A 664 -49.62 2.72 22.39
C PHE A 664 -50.11 3.78 21.40
N ASP A 665 -50.25 3.43 20.11
CA ASP A 665 -50.73 4.36 19.09
C ASP A 665 -52.18 4.80 19.37
N SER A 666 -53.01 3.92 19.96
CA SER A 666 -54.38 4.23 20.38
C SER A 666 -54.49 5.30 21.48
N LEU A 667 -53.40 5.57 22.23
CA LEU A 667 -53.40 6.61 23.26
C LEU A 667 -53.31 8.03 22.69
N HIS A 668 -52.92 8.18 21.40
CA HIS A 668 -52.67 9.47 20.73
C HIS A 668 -51.88 10.48 21.58
N TRP A 669 -50.91 9.98 22.37
CA TRP A 669 -50.23 10.74 23.42
C TRP A 669 -49.55 12.02 22.90
N PHE A 670 -48.75 11.91 21.84
CA PHE A 670 -48.03 13.06 21.28
C PHE A 670 -48.95 14.15 20.72
N GLN A 671 -50.15 13.79 20.24
CA GLN A 671 -51.16 14.77 19.83
C GLN A 671 -51.76 15.49 21.04
N SER A 672 -52.07 14.76 22.12
CA SER A 672 -52.52 15.32 23.40
C SER A 672 -51.51 16.31 24.00
N VAL A 673 -50.22 15.97 23.94
CA VAL A 673 -49.12 16.85 24.37
C VAL A 673 -49.07 18.12 23.52
N ARG A 674 -49.12 18.00 22.19
CA ARG A 674 -49.08 19.13 21.27
C ARG A 674 -50.28 20.07 21.47
N ASP A 675 -51.48 19.51 21.62
CA ASP A 675 -52.71 20.29 21.83
C ASP A 675 -52.68 21.06 23.16
N LYS A 676 -52.12 20.47 24.22
CA LYS A 676 -51.92 21.16 25.50
C LYS A 676 -50.95 22.32 25.37
N TYR A 677 -49.73 22.09 24.86
CA TYR A 677 -48.72 23.16 24.76
C TYR A 677 -49.14 24.28 23.80
N LYS A 678 -49.93 23.98 22.77
CA LYS A 678 -50.58 25.00 21.92
C LYS A 678 -51.61 25.81 22.70
N LYS A 679 -52.50 25.17 23.46
CA LYS A 679 -53.48 25.86 24.32
C LYS A 679 -52.81 26.72 25.39
N ASP A 680 -51.76 26.21 26.04
CA ASP A 680 -50.98 26.95 27.05
C ASP A 680 -50.28 28.16 26.41
N LYS A 681 -49.72 28.00 25.20
CA LYS A 681 -49.11 29.11 24.44
C LYS A 681 -50.16 30.18 24.08
N GLU A 682 -51.33 29.77 23.61
CA GLU A 682 -52.44 30.67 23.28
C GLU A 682 -52.98 31.41 24.52
N GLN A 683 -53.05 30.75 25.67
CA GLN A 683 -53.46 31.38 26.92
C GLN A 683 -52.45 32.44 27.39
N VAL A 684 -51.15 32.14 27.29
CA VAL A 684 -50.08 33.08 27.63
C VAL A 684 -50.06 34.28 26.66
N LEU A 685 -50.29 34.05 25.36
CA LEU A 685 -50.44 35.12 24.36
C LEU A 685 -51.67 36.00 24.64
N LYS A 686 -52.82 35.41 24.99
CA LYS A 686 -54.05 36.14 25.36
C LYS A 686 -53.88 36.97 26.63
N GLN A 687 -53.11 36.50 27.62
CA GLN A 687 -52.78 37.28 28.82
C GLN A 687 -51.88 38.50 28.52
N THR A 688 -51.11 38.45 27.43
CA THR A 688 -50.21 39.55 27.01
C THR A 688 -50.97 40.72 26.36
N GLY A 689 -52.09 40.43 25.68
CA GLY A 689 -52.90 41.44 25.00
C GLY A 689 -53.59 42.46 25.91
N ASN A 690 -53.64 42.22 27.22
CA ASN A 690 -54.44 43.01 28.16
C ASN A 690 -53.65 43.96 29.08
N ARG A 691 -52.31 44.00 29.09
CA ARG A 691 -51.52 44.92 29.96
C ARG A 691 -50.17 45.34 29.37
N SER A 692 -49.91 46.66 29.36
CA SER A 692 -48.74 47.34 28.81
C SER A 692 -47.60 47.50 29.83
N ASP A 693 -47.03 46.41 30.34
CA ASP A 693 -45.92 46.44 31.29
C ASP A 693 -44.70 45.69 30.72
N GLU A 694 -43.58 46.40 30.52
CA GLU A 694 -42.40 45.95 29.77
C GLU A 694 -41.66 44.79 30.46
N LYS A 695 -41.62 44.78 31.80
CA LYS A 695 -41.09 43.66 32.59
C LYS A 695 -41.97 42.41 32.46
N LEU A 696 -43.28 42.61 32.38
CA LEU A 696 -44.24 41.53 32.20
C LEU A 696 -44.10 40.92 30.80
N GLN A 697 -43.90 41.75 29.77
CA GLN A 697 -43.61 41.30 28.40
C GLN A 697 -42.32 40.48 28.31
N GLN A 698 -41.26 40.88 29.04
CA GLN A 698 -40.03 40.09 29.13
C GLN A 698 -40.26 38.73 29.81
N THR A 699 -40.99 38.67 30.93
CA THR A 699 -41.35 37.40 31.58
C THR A 699 -42.23 36.52 30.69
N THR A 700 -43.19 37.11 29.97
CA THR A 700 -44.06 36.38 29.06
C THR A 700 -43.25 35.82 27.88
N SER A 701 -42.36 36.62 27.27
CA SER A 701 -41.46 36.16 26.21
C SER A 701 -40.59 34.99 26.67
N LEU A 702 -40.06 35.04 27.89
CA LEU A 702 -39.29 33.93 28.49
C LEU A 702 -40.16 32.67 28.70
N THR A 703 -41.40 32.81 29.15
CA THR A 703 -42.32 31.67 29.29
C THR A 703 -42.72 31.06 27.94
N VAL A 704 -42.94 31.88 26.91
CA VAL A 704 -43.21 31.39 25.55
C VAL A 704 -42.02 30.64 25.00
N LYS A 705 -40.79 31.18 25.14
CA LYS A 705 -39.55 30.49 24.75
C LYS A 705 -39.38 29.16 25.48
N ARG A 706 -39.71 29.12 26.78
CA ARG A 706 -39.65 27.87 27.56
C ARG A 706 -40.66 26.85 27.03
N LEU A 707 -41.91 27.24 26.78
CA LEU A 707 -42.93 26.34 26.21
C LEU A 707 -42.55 25.85 24.80
N GLU A 708 -41.96 26.71 23.97
CA GLU A 708 -41.41 26.33 22.66
C GLU A 708 -40.27 25.32 22.79
N GLN A 709 -39.37 25.50 23.76
CA GLN A 709 -38.30 24.54 24.05
C GLN A 709 -38.87 23.18 24.46
N TYR A 710 -39.87 23.12 25.36
CA TYR A 710 -40.54 21.87 25.71
C TYR A 710 -41.17 21.20 24.47
N MET A 711 -41.88 21.97 23.65
CA MET A 711 -42.50 21.46 22.42
C MET A 711 -41.47 20.89 21.45
N GLN A 712 -40.34 21.57 21.26
CA GLN A 712 -39.25 21.13 20.40
C GLN A 712 -38.61 19.82 20.90
N GLU A 713 -38.42 19.65 22.21
CA GLU A 713 -37.90 18.39 22.79
C GLU A 713 -38.88 17.22 22.61
N TYR A 714 -40.19 17.47 22.75
CA TYR A 714 -41.20 16.44 22.48
C TYR A 714 -41.24 16.04 21.00
N GLU A 715 -41.05 16.98 20.07
CA GLU A 715 -40.96 16.69 18.64
C GLU A 715 -39.69 15.93 18.30
N LEU A 716 -38.55 16.32 18.86
CA LEU A 716 -37.29 15.56 18.73
C LEU A 716 -37.46 14.13 19.25
N LEU A 717 -38.06 13.95 20.43
CA LEU A 717 -38.34 12.61 20.97
C LEU A 717 -39.29 11.81 20.07
N PHE A 718 -40.33 12.44 19.51
CA PHE A 718 -41.25 11.79 18.58
C PHE A 718 -40.54 11.35 17.30
N TYR A 719 -39.68 12.18 16.73
CA TYR A 719 -38.89 11.83 15.55
C TYR A 719 -37.89 10.71 15.87
N SER A 720 -37.13 10.82 16.96
CA SER A 720 -36.21 9.76 17.41
C SER A 720 -36.93 8.43 17.66
N LEU A 721 -38.11 8.46 18.29
CA LEU A 721 -38.91 7.25 18.53
C LEU A 721 -39.48 6.68 17.22
N SER A 722 -39.96 7.53 16.31
CA SER A 722 -40.47 7.09 15.01
C SER A 722 -39.36 6.45 14.18
N SER A 723 -38.18 7.05 14.14
CA SER A 723 -36.99 6.48 13.53
C SER A 723 -36.57 5.17 14.20
N ALA A 724 -36.60 5.11 15.54
CA ALA A 724 -36.30 3.89 16.29
C ALA A 724 -37.25 2.74 15.94
N ARG A 725 -38.54 3.01 15.76
CA ARG A 725 -39.56 2.01 15.41
C ARG A 725 -39.34 1.38 14.04
N ILE A 726 -38.81 2.12 13.07
CA ILE A 726 -38.52 1.61 11.71
C ILE A 726 -37.57 0.41 11.77
N PHE A 727 -36.54 0.45 12.64
CA PHE A 727 -35.58 -0.64 12.79
C PHE A 727 -36.19 -1.96 13.26
N PHE A 728 -37.36 -1.91 13.92
CA PHE A 728 -38.07 -3.07 14.44
C PHE A 728 -39.36 -3.38 13.65
N ARG A 729 -39.71 -2.57 12.64
CA ARG A 729 -40.88 -2.71 11.77
C ARG A 729 -40.56 -3.25 10.38
N ALA A 730 -39.27 -3.35 10.01
CA ALA A 730 -38.82 -3.81 8.70
C ALA A 730 -39.41 -5.18 8.27
N ASP A 731 -39.90 -6.00 9.21
CA ASP A 731 -40.57 -7.26 8.90
C ASP A 731 -41.97 -7.08 8.28
N LEU A 732 -42.76 -6.09 8.74
CA LEU A 732 -44.10 -5.86 8.18
C LEU A 732 -44.03 -5.35 6.75
N THR A 733 -43.04 -4.53 6.41
CA THR A 733 -42.90 -3.97 5.06
C THR A 733 -42.42 -5.01 4.04
N ALA A 734 -41.55 -5.95 4.44
CA ALA A 734 -41.13 -7.05 3.56
C ALA A 734 -42.22 -8.15 3.41
N GLU A 735 -43.00 -8.42 4.46
CA GLU A 735 -44.14 -9.33 4.41
C GLU A 735 -45.35 -8.71 3.68
N GLU A 736 -45.60 -7.41 3.85
CA GLU A 736 -46.62 -6.65 3.11
C GLU A 736 -46.24 -6.47 1.63
N GLU A 737 -44.96 -6.28 1.30
CA GLU A 737 -44.47 -6.28 -0.09
C GLU A 737 -44.65 -7.66 -0.74
N LYS A 738 -44.33 -8.75 -0.04
CA LYS A 738 -44.59 -10.13 -0.52
C LYS A 738 -46.09 -10.40 -0.68
N ALA A 739 -46.92 -10.03 0.30
CA ALA A 739 -48.37 -10.19 0.23
C ALA A 739 -49.02 -9.34 -0.87
N SER A 740 -48.49 -8.13 -1.15
CA SER A 740 -48.94 -7.28 -2.26
C SER A 740 -48.53 -7.84 -3.63
N SER A 741 -47.41 -8.56 -3.70
CA SER A 741 -46.94 -9.26 -4.91
C SER A 741 -47.70 -10.55 -5.21
N ASP A 742 -48.22 -11.22 -4.18
CA ASP A 742 -49.08 -12.41 -4.34
C ASP A 742 -50.53 -11.99 -4.67
N ALA A 743 -51.03 -10.88 -4.11
CA ALA A 743 -52.36 -10.34 -4.42
C ALA A 743 -52.48 -9.74 -5.84
N SER A 744 -51.36 -9.31 -6.45
CA SER A 744 -51.33 -8.87 -7.86
C SER A 744 -51.28 -10.03 -8.84
N LYS A 745 -50.65 -11.17 -8.47
CA LYS A 745 -50.65 -12.41 -9.28
C LYS A 745 -52.02 -13.12 -9.32
N GLU A 746 -52.83 -13.01 -8.28
CA GLU A 746 -54.19 -13.59 -8.28
C GLU A 746 -55.22 -12.79 -9.09
N LYS A 747 -54.95 -11.52 -9.43
CA LYS A 747 -55.88 -10.67 -10.21
C LYS A 747 -55.66 -10.71 -11.73
N GLU A 748 -54.51 -11.18 -12.22
CA GLU A 748 -54.21 -11.27 -13.65
C GLU A 748 -54.57 -12.62 -14.30
N GLY A 749 -54.96 -13.64 -13.51
CA GLY A 749 -55.29 -14.99 -14.02
C GLY A 749 -56.70 -15.19 -14.56
N GLY A 750 -57.50 -14.13 -14.71
CA GLY A 750 -58.96 -14.25 -14.88
C GLY A 750 -59.58 -13.32 -15.92
N ALA A 751 -58.97 -13.08 -17.07
CA ALA A 751 -59.66 -12.44 -18.19
C ALA A 751 -59.04 -12.73 -19.56
N GLN A 752 -59.90 -13.22 -20.47
CA GLN A 752 -59.89 -13.08 -21.93
C GLN A 752 -59.17 -14.12 -22.80
N SER A 753 -60.00 -15.08 -23.22
CA SER A 753 -60.02 -15.71 -24.53
C SER A 753 -60.35 -14.73 -25.67
N ASP A 754 -59.76 -15.03 -26.83
CA ASP A 754 -60.20 -14.76 -28.20
C ASP A 754 -59.89 -13.43 -28.93
N GLN A 755 -59.03 -13.63 -29.94
CA GLN A 755 -59.09 -13.15 -31.33
C GLN A 755 -58.62 -11.73 -31.70
N SER A 756 -57.33 -11.69 -32.05
CA SER A 756 -56.78 -11.44 -33.40
C SER A 756 -57.26 -10.24 -34.24
N GLY A 757 -56.30 -9.46 -34.74
CA GLY A 757 -56.40 -8.90 -36.10
C GLY A 757 -55.46 -7.73 -36.44
N ALA A 758 -54.55 -8.00 -37.39
CA ALA A 758 -53.89 -7.08 -38.35
C ALA A 758 -52.73 -6.20 -37.85
N SER A 759 -51.46 -6.57 -38.11
CA SER A 759 -50.65 -6.38 -39.36
C SER A 759 -50.15 -4.93 -39.49
N SER A 760 -48.91 -4.56 -39.84
CA SER A 760 -47.84 -5.04 -40.74
C SER A 760 -46.70 -3.98 -40.61
N GLN A 761 -45.42 -4.12 -40.98
CA GLN A 761 -44.65 -5.07 -41.77
C GLN A 761 -43.14 -4.73 -41.66
N GLY A 762 -42.31 -5.78 -41.62
CA GLY A 762 -41.10 -5.94 -42.44
C GLY A 762 -39.75 -5.47 -41.87
N ALA A 763 -38.62 -6.12 -42.11
CA ALA A 763 -38.26 -7.49 -42.56
C ALA A 763 -36.72 -7.57 -42.58
N ALA A 764 -36.17 -8.76 -42.29
CA ALA A 764 -34.93 -9.39 -42.84
C ALA A 764 -34.24 -10.19 -41.71
N ALA A 765 -34.47 -11.51 -41.61
CA ALA A 765 -33.82 -12.60 -42.35
C ALA A 765 -32.47 -12.99 -41.69
N ASP A 766 -32.06 -14.24 -41.48
CA ASP A 766 -32.64 -15.56 -41.76
C ASP A 766 -31.74 -16.64 -41.11
N MET A 767 -32.25 -17.88 -41.11
CA MET A 767 -31.57 -19.18 -41.00
C MET A 767 -31.47 -19.92 -39.64
N GLU A 768 -32.47 -20.82 -39.48
CA GLU A 768 -32.36 -22.30 -39.36
C GLU A 768 -31.54 -22.90 -38.20
N GLY A 769 -31.98 -23.92 -37.45
CA GLY A 769 -33.15 -24.81 -37.55
C GLY A 769 -33.02 -25.93 -36.49
N GLN A 770 -34.10 -26.13 -35.74
CA GLN A 770 -34.42 -27.14 -34.68
C GLN A 770 -34.50 -28.60 -35.21
N PRO A 771 -35.06 -29.65 -34.52
CA PRO A 771 -35.62 -29.78 -33.14
C PRO A 771 -35.18 -31.06 -32.36
N SER A 772 -35.38 -31.14 -31.03
CA SER A 772 -36.50 -31.86 -30.35
C SER A 772 -35.94 -32.40 -29.01
N SER A 773 -36.63 -32.70 -27.91
CA SER A 773 -38.02 -32.68 -27.45
C SER A 773 -37.94 -32.75 -25.91
N SER A 774 -38.49 -31.75 -25.20
CA SER A 774 -38.61 -31.75 -23.73
C SER A 774 -39.98 -32.28 -23.31
N GLY A 775 -40.01 -33.44 -22.65
CA GLY A 775 -41.16 -33.92 -21.87
C GLY A 775 -41.10 -33.42 -20.41
N PRO A 776 -42.25 -33.19 -19.75
CA PRO A 776 -42.30 -32.69 -18.37
C PRO A 776 -41.95 -33.77 -17.33
N PRO A 777 -41.41 -33.40 -16.16
CA PRO A 777 -40.86 -34.33 -15.18
C PRO A 777 -41.94 -35.00 -14.30
N PRO A 778 -41.68 -36.22 -13.77
CA PRO A 778 -42.55 -36.91 -12.83
C PRO A 778 -42.37 -36.44 -11.36
N PRO A 779 -43.35 -36.71 -10.48
CA PRO A 779 -43.43 -36.17 -9.12
C PRO A 779 -42.48 -36.83 -8.10
N PRO A 780 -42.16 -36.15 -6.98
CA PRO A 780 -41.21 -36.64 -5.97
C PRO A 780 -41.81 -37.74 -5.07
N PRO A 781 -41.06 -38.81 -4.73
CA PRO A 781 -41.46 -39.75 -3.70
C PRO A 781 -41.04 -39.33 -2.28
N SER A 782 -41.83 -39.84 -1.35
CA SER A 782 -41.90 -39.65 0.09
C SER A 782 -40.60 -39.71 0.91
N SER A 783 -40.58 -38.86 1.94
CA SER A 783 -39.68 -38.81 3.09
C SER A 783 -39.52 -40.15 3.82
N GLY A 784 -38.29 -40.65 3.91
CA GLY A 784 -37.85 -41.63 4.91
C GLY A 784 -37.18 -40.95 6.12
N PRO A 785 -37.17 -41.59 7.30
CA PRO A 785 -36.70 -40.98 8.55
C PRO A 785 -35.17 -40.84 8.62
N PRO A 786 -34.64 -39.84 9.36
CA PRO A 786 -33.22 -39.57 9.44
C PRO A 786 -32.45 -40.62 10.27
N PRO A 787 -31.20 -40.94 9.93
CA PRO A 787 -30.35 -41.85 10.71
C PRO A 787 -29.85 -41.21 12.02
N PRO A 788 -29.57 -42.03 13.05
CA PRO A 788 -29.25 -41.56 14.41
C PRO A 788 -27.83 -40.95 14.54
N PRO A 789 -27.61 -40.10 15.57
CA PRO A 789 -26.35 -39.38 15.78
C PRO A 789 -25.21 -40.31 16.25
N PRO A 790 -23.96 -40.12 15.77
CA PRO A 790 -22.81 -40.88 16.22
C PRO A 790 -22.40 -40.50 17.65
N GLU A 791 -22.03 -41.53 18.41
CA GLU A 791 -21.67 -41.52 19.83
C GLU A 791 -20.47 -40.60 20.14
N GLY A 792 -20.57 -39.91 21.30
CA GLY A 792 -19.56 -38.98 21.79
C GLY A 792 -18.26 -39.67 22.20
N GLY A 793 -17.16 -39.25 21.59
CA GLY A 793 -15.82 -39.54 22.08
C GLY A 793 -15.49 -38.76 23.37
N PRO A 794 -14.63 -39.30 24.25
CA PRO A 794 -14.31 -38.71 25.55
C PRO A 794 -13.54 -37.38 25.39
N PRO A 795 -13.72 -36.41 26.32
CA PRO A 795 -13.08 -35.11 26.25
C PRO A 795 -11.55 -35.20 26.47
N PRO A 796 -10.74 -34.37 25.79
CA PRO A 796 -9.29 -34.33 26.00
C PRO A 796 -8.93 -33.78 27.40
N PRO A 797 -7.81 -34.25 28.00
CA PRO A 797 -7.40 -33.83 29.34
C PRO A 797 -7.00 -32.33 29.39
N PRO A 798 -7.15 -31.68 30.55
CA PRO A 798 -6.85 -30.26 30.72
C PRO A 798 -5.34 -29.98 30.59
N SER A 799 -5.01 -28.83 30.00
CA SER A 799 -3.64 -28.34 29.84
C SER A 799 -2.98 -28.05 31.20
N PRO A 800 -1.66 -28.28 31.35
CA PRO A 800 -0.93 -27.99 32.57
C PRO A 800 -0.87 -26.48 32.86
N PRO A 801 -0.83 -26.06 34.14
CA PRO A 801 -0.77 -24.66 34.51
C PRO A 801 0.55 -23.99 34.06
N PRO A 802 0.51 -22.68 33.73
CA PRO A 802 1.70 -21.96 33.28
C PRO A 802 2.77 -21.87 34.39
N PRO A 803 4.07 -21.87 34.04
CA PRO A 803 5.15 -21.76 35.00
C PRO A 803 5.14 -20.39 35.71
N PRO A 804 5.58 -20.32 36.97
CA PRO A 804 5.63 -19.06 37.73
C PRO A 804 6.59 -18.05 37.08
N PRO A 805 6.32 -16.74 37.21
CA PRO A 805 7.16 -15.69 36.63
C PRO A 805 8.57 -15.70 37.23
N PRO A 806 9.61 -15.38 36.43
CA PRO A 806 10.98 -15.33 36.91
C PRO A 806 11.17 -14.22 37.96
N PRO A 807 12.07 -14.42 38.94
CA PRO A 807 12.34 -13.43 39.98
C PRO A 807 12.93 -12.14 39.38
N PRO A 808 12.66 -10.98 40.00
CA PRO A 808 13.13 -9.69 39.50
C PRO A 808 14.67 -9.61 39.52
N PRO A 809 15.29 -8.90 38.56
CA PRO A 809 16.74 -8.77 38.48
C PRO A 809 17.29 -8.00 39.70
N PRO A 810 18.51 -8.35 40.17
CA PRO A 810 19.13 -7.67 41.29
C PRO A 810 19.43 -6.20 40.96
N PRO A 811 19.36 -5.30 41.97
CA PRO A 811 19.63 -3.88 41.76
C PRO A 811 21.08 -3.66 41.31
N PRO A 812 21.33 -2.65 40.46
CA PRO A 812 22.68 -2.34 40.00
C PRO A 812 23.59 -1.92 41.17
N PRO A 813 24.89 -2.29 41.13
CA PRO A 813 25.83 -1.90 42.16
C PRO A 813 26.04 -0.38 42.18
N PRO A 814 26.33 0.21 43.36
CA PRO A 814 26.53 1.65 43.48
C PRO A 814 27.85 2.09 42.86
N MET A 815 27.73 2.91 41.81
CA MET A 815 28.72 3.65 40.99
C MET A 815 29.93 2.88 40.45
#